data_AF-A0AAU6Z406-F1
#
_entry.id   AF-A0AAU6Z406-F1
#
_cell.length_a   1.000
_cell.length_b   1.000
_cell.length_c   1.000
_cell.angle_alpha   90.00
_cell.angle_beta   90.00
_cell.angle_gamma   90.00
#
_symmetry.space_group_name_H-M   'P 1'
#
loop_
_entity.id
_entity.type
_entity.pdbx_description
1 polymer ?
#
loop_
_entity_poly.entity_id
_entity_poly.type
_entity_poly.pdbx_seq_one_letter_code
_entity_poly.pdbx_strand_id
1 'polypeptide(L)'
;MKNTLLTAALLLSFAAASLVASPALAAEGTVAPAPAASPTPTPTGTPPPAAPSSGRTSARTSPPTLPEPGETAEPAPATLLPPKLTATPSPSSPPSRSILPTPELTVSPTPTPDPAPTPDPTPPPVFNTGGGIGTKWLELKGAEGVLGEPTSHEACQAGLCVQTFKGGSIYWAWATGAHPVFLASGRTGPRWNSAGGLAVFGYPISDETSIAGRSLQKFSTGKVLIWTGQLFLPFSTGTGIGGRWAADGAETVLGLPLADESCGLKNGGCSQVFDHGTIFWSPFSGGQVIKGGIGIRWRAAGAQNGVLGYPVMGELCGQTAGGCVQRFQGGTIYWSPATGPWITRAGIGSRYSTAGADRSSLGYPLGNEVCGQAAGGCVQRFQGGSIYWSPATGPWITRAGIAGKYVASGAAGGALGYPTSNERCAAGQCIQSFERGFIGWTRSAGSRVYAVTECQKLNNGQSRYPTYGASRVLLTFTQGYGLSRATNIYCVKMAGTYVPDWKTDGYVGASGFKAPGVPSGPTRNLFSPTGSYSVTEAFGLGSPGTKLAYRTLSPRSRWGGNPWTSTYNKYFDSSSWVGWDENMWYFATRSTHDYRQGVVVNYNRPGIVQNAGFAIFLHMNKVPTAGCISLDDWAVVDYIRKSTPGDRIIMGTYKDLFR
;
A
#
# COMPACT_ATOMS: atom_id res chain seq x y z
N MET A 1 -43.15 -23.26 -24.29
CA MET A 1 -43.31 -22.27 -25.38
C MET A 1 -43.27 -20.88 -24.77
N LYS A 2 -42.68 -19.94 -25.51
CA LYS A 2 -42.47 -18.50 -25.30
C LYS A 2 -43.40 -17.81 -24.30
N ASN A 3 -42.85 -16.90 -23.48
CA ASN A 3 -43.57 -15.72 -23.01
C ASN A 3 -42.66 -14.49 -22.93
N THR A 4 -43.30 -13.35 -23.21
CA THR A 4 -42.77 -12.13 -23.80
C THR A 4 -42.61 -11.01 -22.76
N LEU A 5 -41.76 -10.01 -23.08
CA LEU A 5 -41.48 -8.75 -22.38
C LEU A 5 -42.72 -7.87 -22.05
N LEU A 6 -42.68 -7.08 -20.96
CA LEU A 6 -42.63 -5.58 -20.97
C LEU A 6 -42.67 -4.93 -19.55
N THR A 7 -41.68 -4.07 -19.26
CA THR A 7 -41.67 -2.71 -18.66
C THR A 7 -42.63 -2.24 -17.53
N ALA A 8 -42.08 -1.67 -16.43
CA ALA A 8 -42.09 -0.22 -16.06
C ALA A 8 -42.21 0.13 -14.54
N ALA A 9 -41.24 0.93 -14.05
CA ALA A 9 -41.26 2.07 -13.08
C ALA A 9 -41.88 1.97 -11.66
N LEU A 10 -41.08 2.35 -10.60
CA LEU A 10 -41.41 3.46 -9.68
C LEU A 10 -40.25 3.92 -8.73
N LEU A 11 -39.83 5.18 -8.95
CA LEU A 11 -39.45 6.29 -8.03
C LEU A 11 -38.40 6.14 -6.91
N LEU A 12 -37.30 6.88 -7.11
CA LEU A 12 -36.42 7.48 -6.09
C LEU A 12 -37.12 8.61 -5.33
N SER A 13 -36.84 8.74 -4.02
CA SER A 13 -37.06 9.96 -3.24
C SER A 13 -35.72 10.51 -2.73
N PHE A 14 -35.33 11.67 -3.27
CA PHE A 14 -34.31 12.55 -2.71
C PHE A 14 -35.01 13.61 -1.88
N ALA A 15 -34.63 13.76 -0.62
CA ALA A 15 -34.98 14.92 0.21
C ALA A 15 -33.71 15.71 0.51
N ALA A 16 -33.67 16.95 0.03
CA ALA A 16 -32.69 17.96 0.37
C ALA A 16 -33.02 18.58 1.72
N ALA A 17 -32.01 18.83 2.55
CA ALA A 17 -32.10 19.78 3.66
C ALA A 17 -30.76 20.48 3.87
N SER A 18 -30.83 21.80 3.92
CA SER A 18 -29.78 22.80 3.83
C SER A 18 -28.80 22.82 5.00
N LEU A 19 -27.54 23.12 4.68
CA LEU A 19 -26.52 23.58 5.62
C LEU A 19 -26.82 25.04 6.02
N VAL A 20 -27.02 25.27 7.31
CA VAL A 20 -27.03 26.60 7.94
C VAL A 20 -25.68 26.80 8.62
N ALA A 21 -25.06 27.94 8.33
CA ALA A 21 -23.81 28.40 8.92
C ALA A 21 -24.04 29.26 10.18
N SER A 22 -22.98 29.30 11.01
CA SER A 22 -22.61 30.35 11.98
C SER A 22 -23.20 30.23 13.41
N PRO A 23 -22.62 30.91 14.44
CA PRO A 23 -21.45 31.81 14.43
C PRO A 23 -20.35 31.51 15.47
N ALA A 24 -19.22 32.21 15.29
CA ALA A 24 -18.19 32.45 16.28
C ALA A 24 -18.71 33.31 17.45
N LEU A 25 -18.23 33.03 18.68
CA LEU A 25 -18.23 33.99 19.78
C LEU A 25 -16.89 33.93 20.52
N ALA A 26 -16.26 35.10 20.64
CA ALA A 26 -15.14 35.37 21.53
C ALA A 26 -15.66 35.72 22.93
N ALA A 27 -14.92 35.37 23.98
CA ALA A 27 -14.83 36.14 25.23
C ALA A 27 -13.61 35.68 26.05
N GLU A 28 -13.00 36.68 26.68
CA GLU A 28 -11.73 36.71 27.42
C GLU A 28 -11.76 35.93 28.74
N GLY A 29 -10.57 35.67 29.32
CA GLY A 29 -10.48 35.30 30.74
C GLY A 29 -9.21 34.60 31.22
N THR A 30 -8.14 35.38 31.41
CA THR A 30 -7.10 35.22 32.46
C THR A 30 -6.24 33.95 32.49
N VAL A 31 -4.95 34.16 32.16
CA VAL A 31 -3.82 33.27 32.47
C VAL A 31 -3.51 33.35 33.97
N ALA A 32 -3.41 32.19 34.63
CA ALA A 32 -2.76 32.02 35.94
C ALA A 32 -1.64 30.96 35.81
N PRO A 33 -0.51 31.12 36.53
CA PRO A 33 0.77 30.55 36.15
C PRO A 33 0.95 29.09 36.58
N ALA A 34 1.86 28.40 35.88
CA ALA A 34 2.29 27.04 36.15
C ALA A 34 2.86 26.87 37.57
N PRO A 35 2.57 25.75 38.26
CA PRO A 35 3.30 25.40 39.47
C PRO A 35 4.68 24.84 39.10
N ALA A 36 5.69 25.37 39.78
CA ALA A 36 7.09 25.06 39.65
C ALA A 36 7.41 23.57 39.80
N ALA A 37 8.32 23.10 38.94
CA ALA A 37 9.01 21.83 39.11
C ALA A 37 9.81 21.83 40.42
N SER A 38 9.72 20.74 41.18
CA SER A 38 10.62 20.43 42.29
C SER A 38 11.39 19.14 41.97
N PRO A 39 12.61 18.99 42.52
CA PRO A 39 13.73 18.36 41.82
C PRO A 39 13.81 16.85 42.02
N THR A 40 14.41 16.20 41.02
CA THR A 40 14.80 14.79 41.01
C THR A 40 15.92 14.52 42.02
N PRO A 41 15.85 13.45 42.84
CA PRO A 41 16.99 13.02 43.64
C PRO A 41 17.95 12.15 42.82
N THR A 42 19.21 12.54 42.80
CA THR A 42 20.38 11.79 42.31
C THR A 42 20.63 10.55 43.17
N PRO A 43 20.85 9.36 42.59
CA PRO A 43 21.48 8.26 43.30
C PRO A 43 22.99 8.23 43.02
N THR A 44 23.78 8.63 44.02
CA THR A 44 25.19 8.26 44.18
C THR A 44 25.31 6.79 44.55
N GLY A 45 26.06 6.01 43.75
CA GLY A 45 26.35 4.61 44.06
C GLY A 45 27.47 4.06 43.17
N THR A 46 28.71 4.12 43.68
CA THR A 46 29.92 3.48 43.16
C THR A 46 29.77 1.95 43.11
N PRO A 47 30.30 1.24 42.08
CA PRO A 47 30.15 -0.20 41.94
C PRO A 47 31.20 -1.00 42.73
N PRO A 48 30.90 -2.23 43.21
CA PRO A 48 31.91 -3.14 43.75
C PRO A 48 32.50 -4.07 42.65
N PRO A 49 33.67 -4.67 42.90
CA PRO A 49 34.63 -5.05 41.87
C PRO A 49 34.48 -6.47 41.32
N ALA A 50 35.05 -6.67 40.12
CA ALA A 50 35.22 -7.96 39.45
C ALA A 50 36.47 -8.71 39.94
N ALA A 51 36.41 -10.04 39.94
CA ALA A 51 37.54 -10.97 40.09
C ALA A 51 37.19 -12.32 39.39
N PRO A 52 38.16 -13.19 39.03
CA PRO A 52 38.45 -13.48 37.62
C PRO A 52 38.48 -15.00 37.26
N SER A 53 38.81 -15.27 35.99
CA SER A 53 39.23 -16.54 35.34
C SER A 53 38.37 -16.82 34.11
N SER A 54 38.83 -17.36 32.97
CA SER A 54 40.08 -17.89 32.46
C SER A 54 39.92 -17.82 30.92
N GLY A 55 40.88 -17.35 30.12
CA GLY A 55 42.01 -18.15 29.70
C GLY A 55 41.66 -19.18 28.62
N ARG A 56 41.48 -18.75 27.35
CA ARG A 56 41.94 -19.55 26.20
C ARG A 56 42.11 -18.71 24.92
N THR A 57 43.34 -18.78 24.45
CA THR A 57 43.94 -18.30 23.20
C THR A 57 43.44 -19.06 21.97
N SER A 58 43.35 -18.35 20.83
CA SER A 58 43.82 -18.77 19.49
C SER A 58 43.55 -17.64 18.50
N ALA A 59 44.61 -16.92 18.08
CA ALA A 59 45.22 -17.04 16.73
C ALA A 59 44.25 -16.61 15.61
N ARG A 60 44.24 -15.34 15.18
CA ARG A 60 45.16 -14.68 14.24
C ARG A 60 45.39 -15.49 12.95
N THR A 61 44.64 -15.14 11.91
CA THR A 61 45.00 -15.27 10.49
C THR A 61 44.11 -14.31 9.67
N SER A 62 44.66 -13.15 9.31
CA SER A 62 44.36 -12.45 8.05
C SER A 62 45.34 -12.97 7.00
N PRO A 63 45.01 -13.06 5.69
CA PRO A 63 45.28 -11.93 4.77
C PRO A 63 44.37 -11.97 3.50
N PRO A 64 44.63 -11.18 2.42
CA PRO A 64 45.15 -9.82 2.34
C PRO A 64 44.17 -8.86 1.63
N THR A 65 44.30 -7.58 1.97
CA THR A 65 43.82 -6.44 1.20
C THR A 65 44.71 -6.25 -0.04
N LEU A 66 44.09 -6.05 -1.20
CA LEU A 66 44.71 -5.56 -2.45
C LEU A 66 43.78 -4.51 -3.07
N PRO A 67 44.31 -3.60 -3.92
CA PRO A 67 44.29 -2.17 -3.65
C PRO A 67 43.18 -1.42 -4.41
N GLU A 68 42.87 -0.22 -3.91
CA GLU A 68 42.21 0.83 -4.67
C GLU A 68 43.00 1.18 -5.94
N PRO A 69 42.35 1.30 -7.10
CA PRO A 69 42.74 2.29 -8.10
C PRO A 69 42.04 3.61 -7.71
N GLY A 70 42.77 4.67 -7.41
CA GLY A 70 43.55 5.37 -8.44
C GLY A 70 42.62 6.40 -9.07
N GLU A 71 42.64 7.59 -8.48
CA GLU A 71 42.04 8.83 -8.94
C GLU A 71 42.42 9.07 -10.41
N THR A 72 41.48 8.91 -11.35
CA THR A 72 41.66 9.33 -12.74
C THR A 72 40.91 10.63 -12.97
N ALA A 73 41.72 11.65 -13.24
CA ALA A 73 41.33 12.97 -13.67
C ALA A 73 40.35 12.97 -14.86
N GLU A 74 39.42 13.90 -14.76
CA GLU A 74 38.58 14.46 -15.80
C GLU A 74 39.40 14.91 -17.03
N PRO A 75 39.05 14.51 -18.27
CA PRO A 75 39.48 15.22 -19.46
C PRO A 75 38.36 16.12 -19.97
N ALA A 76 38.59 17.43 -19.89
CA ALA A 76 37.84 18.43 -20.63
C ALA A 76 37.90 18.16 -22.15
N PRO A 77 36.83 18.48 -22.91
CA PRO A 77 36.70 18.08 -24.30
C PRO A 77 37.57 18.93 -25.23
N ALA A 78 38.37 18.26 -26.06
CA ALA A 78 39.08 18.86 -27.17
C ALA A 78 38.10 19.44 -28.20
N THR A 79 38.28 20.71 -28.49
CA THR A 79 37.53 21.51 -29.46
C THR A 79 37.99 21.17 -30.87
N LEU A 80 37.16 20.50 -31.67
CA LEU A 80 37.33 20.38 -33.13
C LEU A 80 36.17 21.10 -33.81
N LEU A 81 36.51 22.26 -34.39
CA LEU A 81 35.66 23.11 -35.21
C LEU A 81 35.33 22.42 -36.56
N PRO A 82 34.07 22.43 -37.02
CA PRO A 82 33.72 22.06 -38.39
C PRO A 82 33.87 23.26 -39.35
N PRO A 83 34.14 23.03 -40.65
CA PRO A 83 34.28 24.10 -41.64
C PRO A 83 32.94 24.71 -42.02
N LYS A 84 32.96 26.04 -42.15
CA LYS A 84 31.86 26.95 -42.43
C LYS A 84 31.68 27.08 -43.95
N LEU A 85 30.55 26.66 -44.49
CA LEU A 85 30.09 26.98 -45.85
C LEU A 85 28.80 27.79 -45.73
N THR A 86 28.94 29.11 -45.86
CA THR A 86 27.84 30.07 -45.88
C THR A 86 27.56 30.49 -47.31
N ALA A 87 26.32 30.28 -47.75
CA ALA A 87 25.75 30.82 -48.97
C ALA A 87 25.24 32.26 -48.77
N THR A 88 25.24 32.98 -49.88
CA THR A 88 24.93 34.38 -50.19
C THR A 88 23.54 34.88 -49.73
N PRO A 89 23.30 36.21 -49.73
CA PRO A 89 22.49 36.76 -50.83
C PRO A 89 22.91 38.17 -51.31
N SER A 90 22.60 38.46 -52.57
CA SER A 90 22.67 39.80 -53.19
C SER A 90 21.33 40.11 -53.88
N PRO A 91 20.81 41.35 -53.84
CA PRO A 91 19.62 41.77 -54.59
C PRO A 91 19.91 42.68 -55.79
N SER A 92 19.07 42.55 -56.83
CA SER A 92 18.53 43.55 -57.78
C SER A 92 19.42 44.48 -58.65
N SER A 93 19.20 44.43 -59.97
CA SER A 93 19.66 45.26 -61.13
C SER A 93 19.08 46.71 -61.16
N PRO A 94 19.20 47.57 -62.23
CA PRO A 94 20.01 47.64 -63.49
C PRO A 94 20.65 49.08 -63.69
N PRO A 95 20.96 49.70 -64.88
CA PRO A 95 20.97 49.30 -66.31
C PRO A 95 22.18 49.79 -67.19
N SER A 96 22.14 49.39 -68.48
CA SER A 96 22.48 50.15 -69.72
C SER A 96 23.92 50.19 -70.33
N ARG A 97 23.92 49.66 -71.58
CA ARG A 97 24.39 50.25 -72.86
C ARG A 97 25.81 49.98 -73.41
N SER A 98 25.76 49.49 -74.65
CA SER A 98 26.61 49.74 -75.83
C SER A 98 28.06 49.28 -75.82
N ILE A 99 28.42 48.46 -76.81
CA ILE A 99 29.29 48.82 -77.95
C ILE A 99 29.08 47.79 -79.09
N LEU A 100 29.13 48.29 -80.32
CA LEU A 100 28.90 47.64 -81.62
C LEU A 100 29.87 46.47 -81.95
N PRO A 101 29.48 45.59 -82.91
CA PRO A 101 30.39 44.69 -83.62
C PRO A 101 30.90 45.29 -84.95
N THR A 102 32.06 44.81 -85.41
CA THR A 102 32.65 45.07 -86.74
C THR A 102 32.30 43.92 -87.71
N PRO A 103 32.11 44.17 -89.01
CA PRO A 103 31.32 43.32 -89.90
C PRO A 103 32.20 42.40 -90.78
N GLU A 104 31.64 41.30 -91.30
CA GLU A 104 32.06 40.80 -92.63
C GLU A 104 30.95 39.98 -93.33
N LEU A 105 30.65 40.49 -94.53
CA LEU A 105 30.41 39.80 -95.81
C LEU A 105 29.08 39.08 -96.07
N THR A 106 28.34 39.80 -96.91
CA THR A 106 27.15 39.50 -97.70
C THR A 106 27.34 38.43 -98.77
N VAL A 107 26.39 37.49 -98.86
CA VAL A 107 25.97 36.84 -100.11
C VAL A 107 24.44 36.69 -100.10
N SER A 108 23.79 37.13 -101.17
CA SER A 108 22.37 36.91 -101.52
C SER A 108 22.28 36.99 -103.06
N PRO A 109 21.29 36.40 -103.78
CA PRO A 109 20.06 35.76 -103.29
C PRO A 109 19.71 34.41 -103.97
N THR A 110 18.75 33.68 -103.40
CA THR A 110 17.84 32.78 -104.13
C THR A 110 16.47 32.83 -103.42
N PRO A 111 15.35 33.03 -104.14
CA PRO A 111 14.04 33.23 -103.51
C PRO A 111 13.45 31.91 -103.01
N THR A 112 13.26 31.80 -101.70
CA THR A 112 12.48 30.74 -101.05
C THR A 112 11.05 31.26 -100.81
N PRO A 113 10.00 30.49 -101.12
CA PRO A 113 8.61 30.92 -100.91
C PRO A 113 8.30 31.15 -99.43
N ASP A 114 7.42 32.12 -99.16
CA ASP A 114 6.98 32.54 -97.83
C ASP A 114 6.59 31.34 -96.93
N PRO A 115 7.02 31.32 -95.66
CA PRO A 115 6.55 30.34 -94.70
C PRO A 115 5.06 30.61 -94.39
N ALA A 116 4.27 29.52 -94.43
CA ALA A 116 2.89 29.50 -93.98
C ALA A 116 2.77 30.06 -92.54
N PRO A 117 1.64 30.71 -92.19
CA PRO A 117 1.41 31.19 -90.83
C PRO A 117 1.54 30.04 -89.83
N THR A 118 2.39 30.21 -88.83
CA THR A 118 2.45 29.34 -87.66
C THR A 118 1.04 29.22 -87.07
N PRO A 119 0.49 28.01 -86.88
CA PRO A 119 -0.78 27.87 -86.19
C PRO A 119 -0.68 28.49 -84.80
N ASP A 120 -1.72 29.22 -84.39
CA ASP A 120 -1.85 29.71 -83.02
C ASP A 120 -1.55 28.57 -82.03
N PRO A 121 -0.80 28.85 -80.94
CA PRO A 121 -0.57 27.84 -79.91
C PRO A 121 -1.94 27.34 -79.43
N THR A 122 -2.15 26.03 -79.55
CA THR A 122 -3.36 25.37 -79.06
C THR A 122 -3.62 25.83 -77.63
N PRO A 123 -4.81 26.36 -77.28
CA PRO A 123 -5.08 26.80 -75.93
C PRO A 123 -4.79 25.64 -74.97
N PRO A 124 -4.12 25.89 -73.83
CA PRO A 124 -3.80 24.82 -72.89
C PRO A 124 -5.08 24.09 -72.49
N PRO A 125 -5.02 22.76 -72.32
CA PRO A 125 -6.19 21.99 -71.91
C PRO A 125 -6.78 22.54 -70.61
N VAL A 126 -8.08 22.83 -70.63
CA VAL A 126 -8.81 23.33 -69.45
C VAL A 126 -9.26 22.12 -68.62
N PHE A 127 -8.68 21.97 -67.44
CA PHE A 127 -9.05 20.90 -66.51
C PHE A 127 -10.00 21.44 -65.42
N ASN A 128 -11.23 20.96 -65.43
CA ASN A 128 -12.21 21.33 -64.41
C ASN A 128 -11.89 20.60 -63.08
N THR A 129 -11.87 21.36 -61.99
CA THR A 129 -11.62 20.88 -60.62
C THR A 129 -12.90 21.12 -59.81
N GLY A 130 -13.44 20.10 -59.14
CA GLY A 130 -14.73 20.20 -58.43
C GLY A 130 -14.82 19.29 -57.22
N GLY A 131 -15.97 19.29 -56.54
CA GLY A 131 -16.23 18.41 -55.39
C GLY A 131 -15.23 18.59 -54.23
N GLY A 132 -14.99 17.51 -53.48
CA GLY A 132 -14.09 17.53 -52.33
C GLY A 132 -12.63 17.85 -52.69
N ILE A 133 -12.18 17.45 -53.88
CA ILE A 133 -10.85 17.78 -54.41
C ILE A 133 -10.75 19.27 -54.70
N GLY A 134 -11.75 19.85 -55.38
CA GLY A 134 -11.82 21.28 -55.68
C GLY A 134 -11.84 22.15 -54.44
N THR A 135 -12.66 21.78 -53.44
CA THR A 135 -12.67 22.47 -52.14
C THR A 135 -11.27 22.45 -51.51
N LYS A 136 -10.61 21.28 -51.47
CA LYS A 136 -9.27 21.17 -50.89
C LYS A 136 -8.22 21.95 -51.67
N TRP A 137 -8.30 21.97 -53.00
CA TRP A 137 -7.40 22.75 -53.84
C TRP A 137 -7.55 24.25 -53.59
N LEU A 138 -8.78 24.75 -53.47
CA LEU A 138 -9.06 26.15 -53.12
C LEU A 138 -8.58 26.50 -51.70
N GLU A 139 -8.76 25.61 -50.72
CA GLU A 139 -8.17 25.76 -49.38
C GLU A 139 -6.64 25.93 -49.42
N LEU A 140 -5.99 25.26 -50.38
CA LEU A 140 -4.55 25.32 -50.60
C LEU A 140 -4.12 26.50 -51.52
N LYS A 141 -4.99 27.50 -51.71
CA LYS A 141 -4.81 28.70 -52.55
C LYS A 141 -4.86 28.46 -54.07
N GLY A 142 -5.46 27.35 -54.50
CA GLY A 142 -5.71 27.07 -55.91
C GLY A 142 -4.45 27.12 -56.78
N ALA A 143 -4.55 27.78 -57.94
CA ALA A 143 -3.48 27.90 -58.92
C ALA A 143 -2.23 28.62 -58.40
N GLU A 144 -2.40 29.56 -57.46
CA GLU A 144 -1.31 30.29 -56.80
C GLU A 144 -0.72 29.51 -55.62
N GLY A 145 -1.33 28.37 -55.29
CA GLY A 145 -0.97 27.50 -54.19
C GLY A 145 0.19 26.56 -54.47
N VAL A 146 0.56 25.79 -53.46
CA VAL A 146 1.68 24.82 -53.51
C VAL A 146 1.46 23.67 -54.50
N LEU A 147 0.22 23.40 -54.90
CA LEU A 147 -0.12 22.40 -55.92
C LEU A 147 -0.12 22.97 -57.34
N GLY A 148 -0.38 24.27 -57.50
CA GLY A 148 -0.52 24.91 -58.81
C GLY A 148 -1.74 24.45 -59.62
N GLU A 149 -1.72 24.74 -60.92
CA GLU A 149 -2.78 24.39 -61.86
C GLU A 149 -2.99 22.88 -62.00
N PRO A 150 -4.24 22.40 -62.20
CA PRO A 150 -4.52 21.01 -62.54
C PRO A 150 -3.87 20.63 -63.87
N THR A 151 -3.38 19.39 -63.94
CA THR A 151 -2.77 18.80 -65.15
C THR A 151 -3.52 17.58 -65.65
N SER A 152 -4.61 17.20 -64.97
CA SER A 152 -5.51 16.12 -65.35
C SER A 152 -6.96 16.46 -64.98
N HIS A 153 -7.91 15.79 -65.63
CA HIS A 153 -9.27 15.69 -65.10
C HIS A 153 -9.27 14.87 -63.80
N GLU A 154 -10.29 15.08 -62.98
CA GLU A 154 -10.58 14.21 -61.84
C GLU A 154 -10.97 12.81 -62.35
N ALA A 155 -10.32 11.78 -61.82
CA ALA A 155 -10.56 10.39 -62.16
C ALA A 155 -11.00 9.62 -60.91
N CYS A 156 -12.18 8.99 -60.97
CA CYS A 156 -12.75 8.23 -59.86
C CYS A 156 -12.87 6.75 -60.18
N GLN A 157 -12.32 5.89 -59.33
CA GLN A 157 -12.44 4.44 -59.44
C GLN A 157 -12.58 3.82 -58.05
N ALA A 158 -13.56 2.92 -57.90
CA ALA A 158 -13.81 2.16 -56.67
C ALA A 158 -13.90 3.02 -55.39
N GLY A 159 -14.52 4.21 -55.49
CA GLY A 159 -14.73 5.11 -54.34
C GLY A 159 -13.51 5.97 -53.96
N LEU A 160 -12.44 5.93 -54.75
CA LEU A 160 -11.29 6.83 -54.68
C LEU A 160 -11.28 7.74 -55.91
N CYS A 161 -11.32 9.05 -55.68
CA CYS A 161 -11.11 10.06 -56.71
C CYS A 161 -9.71 10.66 -56.59
N VAL A 162 -9.05 10.92 -57.71
CA VAL A 162 -7.73 11.54 -57.76
C VAL A 162 -7.69 12.60 -58.85
N GLN A 163 -7.02 13.70 -58.57
CA GLN A 163 -6.65 14.69 -59.58
C GLN A 163 -5.18 15.08 -59.40
N THR A 164 -4.48 15.23 -60.53
CA THR A 164 -3.06 15.60 -60.55
C THR A 164 -2.91 17.08 -60.92
N PHE A 165 -1.95 17.72 -60.27
CA PHE A 165 -1.59 19.12 -60.37
C PHE A 165 -0.08 19.23 -60.58
N LYS A 166 0.41 20.41 -60.97
CA LYS A 166 1.85 20.63 -61.21
C LYS A 166 2.74 20.24 -60.01
N GLY A 167 2.28 20.50 -58.79
CA GLY A 167 3.04 20.28 -57.55
C GLY A 167 2.76 18.95 -56.83
N GLY A 168 1.82 18.13 -57.32
CA GLY A 168 1.40 16.89 -56.65
C GLY A 168 -0.01 16.43 -57.03
N SER A 169 -0.64 15.61 -56.19
CA SER A 169 -1.99 15.09 -56.44
C SER A 169 -2.86 15.24 -55.20
N ILE A 170 -4.17 15.43 -55.39
CA ILE A 170 -5.16 15.35 -54.30
C ILE A 170 -5.94 14.05 -54.49
N TYR A 171 -6.09 13.31 -53.39
CA TYR A 171 -6.89 12.09 -53.32
C TYR A 171 -8.09 12.34 -52.44
N TRP A 172 -9.28 11.95 -52.90
CA TRP A 172 -10.50 12.03 -52.13
C TRP A 172 -11.13 10.66 -52.00
N ALA A 173 -11.47 10.29 -50.77
CA ALA A 173 -12.26 9.10 -50.47
C ALA A 173 -13.36 9.46 -49.47
N TRP A 174 -14.53 8.84 -49.60
CA TRP A 174 -15.69 9.17 -48.77
C TRP A 174 -15.42 9.07 -47.26
N ALA A 175 -14.55 8.14 -46.83
CA ALA A 175 -14.27 7.87 -45.43
C ALA A 175 -13.29 8.86 -44.79
N THR A 176 -12.45 9.53 -45.59
CA THR A 176 -11.35 10.35 -45.09
C THR A 176 -11.39 11.78 -45.59
N GLY A 177 -12.10 12.06 -46.68
CA GLY A 177 -12.09 13.36 -47.34
C GLY A 177 -10.91 13.51 -48.31
N ALA A 178 -10.63 14.76 -48.69
CA ALA A 178 -9.59 15.11 -49.65
C ALA A 178 -8.26 15.42 -48.96
N HIS A 179 -7.21 14.70 -49.34
CA HIS A 179 -5.85 14.87 -48.82
C HIS A 179 -4.82 14.96 -49.95
N PRO A 180 -3.91 15.95 -49.91
CA PRO A 180 -2.87 16.12 -50.91
C PRO A 180 -1.64 15.26 -50.62
N VAL A 181 -0.95 14.83 -51.68
CA VAL A 181 0.45 14.42 -51.64
C VAL A 181 1.25 15.44 -52.44
N PHE A 182 2.10 16.21 -51.75
CA PHE A 182 2.94 17.23 -52.39
C PHE A 182 4.24 16.60 -52.90
N LEU A 183 4.40 16.50 -54.22
CA LEU A 183 5.58 15.90 -54.86
C LEU A 183 6.71 16.91 -55.05
N ALA A 184 6.41 18.21 -55.12
CA ALA A 184 7.41 19.25 -55.33
C ALA A 184 7.85 19.96 -54.04
N SER A 185 6.89 20.25 -53.14
CA SER A 185 7.10 21.08 -51.95
C SER A 185 7.03 20.31 -50.62
N GLY A 186 6.48 19.10 -50.64
CA GLY A 186 6.36 18.25 -49.45
C GLY A 186 7.63 17.47 -49.14
N ARG A 187 7.77 17.02 -47.89
CA ARG A 187 8.86 16.11 -47.50
C ARG A 187 8.43 14.67 -47.67
N THR A 188 7.20 14.30 -47.33
CA THR A 188 6.71 12.92 -47.42
C THR A 188 6.37 12.49 -48.84
N GLY A 189 5.85 13.41 -49.68
CA GLY A 189 5.36 13.08 -51.01
C GLY A 189 6.41 12.54 -52.00
N PRO A 190 7.61 13.14 -52.13
CA PRO A 190 8.67 12.58 -52.98
C PRO A 190 9.04 11.15 -52.55
N ARG A 191 9.13 10.91 -51.24
CA ARG A 191 9.44 9.59 -50.70
C ARG A 191 8.32 8.59 -51.00
N TRP A 192 7.06 8.98 -50.79
CA TRP A 192 5.88 8.18 -51.13
C TRP A 192 5.92 7.72 -52.60
N ASN A 193 6.15 8.65 -53.53
CA ASN A 193 6.19 8.37 -54.96
C ASN A 193 7.34 7.41 -55.33
N SER A 194 8.56 7.70 -54.85
CA SER A 194 9.73 6.85 -55.13
C SER A 194 9.65 5.45 -54.51
N ALA A 195 8.86 5.27 -53.45
CA ALA A 195 8.73 4.02 -52.72
C ALA A 195 7.49 3.20 -53.13
N GLY A 196 6.93 3.46 -54.32
CA GLY A 196 5.83 2.67 -54.90
C GLY A 196 4.43 3.25 -54.72
N GLY A 197 4.31 4.46 -54.13
CA GLY A 197 3.10 5.27 -54.10
C GLY A 197 1.85 4.51 -53.66
N LEU A 198 0.78 4.64 -54.45
CA LEU A 198 -0.54 4.08 -54.16
C LEU A 198 -0.49 2.56 -53.95
N ALA A 199 0.38 1.83 -54.65
CA ALA A 199 0.46 0.37 -54.55
C ALA A 199 1.04 -0.11 -53.21
N VAL A 200 1.93 0.69 -52.58
CA VAL A 200 2.63 0.31 -51.34
C VAL A 200 2.00 0.94 -50.11
N PHE A 201 1.60 2.21 -50.21
CA PHE A 201 1.09 2.99 -49.08
C PHE A 201 -0.42 3.15 -49.11
N GLY A 202 -1.05 3.00 -50.27
CA GLY A 202 -2.43 3.44 -50.46
C GLY A 202 -2.53 4.96 -50.59
N TYR A 203 -3.76 5.46 -50.54
CA TYR A 203 -4.06 6.88 -50.66
C TYR A 203 -3.83 7.60 -49.32
N PRO A 204 -3.47 8.90 -49.33
CA PRO A 204 -3.32 9.67 -48.10
C PRO A 204 -4.66 9.79 -47.37
N ILE A 205 -4.62 9.58 -46.05
CA ILE A 205 -5.77 9.76 -45.14
C ILE A 205 -5.55 10.94 -44.18
N SER A 206 -4.44 11.66 -44.38
CA SER A 206 -4.13 12.91 -43.72
C SER A 206 -3.36 13.79 -44.70
N ASP A 207 -3.43 15.10 -44.46
CA ASP A 207 -2.46 16.02 -45.03
C ASP A 207 -1.07 15.75 -44.45
N GLU A 208 -0.03 16.25 -45.11
CA GLU A 208 1.32 16.27 -44.54
C GLU A 208 1.37 17.27 -43.38
N THR A 209 1.66 16.79 -42.17
CA THR A 209 1.76 17.62 -40.97
C THR A 209 3.22 17.85 -40.60
N SER A 210 3.61 19.12 -40.45
CA SER A 210 4.94 19.50 -39.96
C SER A 210 4.93 19.69 -38.44
N ILE A 211 5.83 19.01 -37.72
CA ILE A 211 5.96 19.05 -36.26
C ILE A 211 7.42 19.31 -35.89
N ALA A 212 7.72 20.48 -35.32
CA ALA A 212 9.07 20.86 -34.88
C ALA A 212 10.16 20.59 -35.94
N GLY A 213 9.89 20.98 -37.20
CA GLY A 213 10.83 20.79 -38.30
C GLY A 213 11.01 19.33 -38.72
N ARG A 214 10.02 18.46 -38.45
CA ARG A 214 9.85 17.08 -38.94
C ARG A 214 8.50 16.98 -39.65
N SER A 215 8.25 15.92 -40.42
CA SER A 215 6.98 15.77 -41.14
C SER A 215 6.44 14.36 -41.04
N LEU A 216 5.11 14.23 -41.00
CA LEU A 216 4.43 12.95 -41.07
C LEU A 216 3.26 12.99 -42.06
N GLN A 217 2.96 11.86 -42.67
CA GLN A 217 1.74 11.67 -43.44
C GLN A 217 1.24 10.23 -43.29
N LYS A 218 -0.07 10.07 -43.09
CA LYS A 218 -0.73 8.78 -42.85
C LYS A 218 -1.43 8.31 -44.12
N PHE A 219 -1.42 6.99 -44.36
CA PHE A 219 -2.01 6.40 -45.56
C PHE A 219 -2.95 5.24 -45.25
N SER A 220 -3.84 4.91 -46.19
CA SER A 220 -4.94 3.97 -45.99
C SER A 220 -4.53 2.52 -45.72
N THR A 221 -3.29 2.13 -46.05
CA THR A 221 -2.74 0.81 -45.67
C THR A 221 -2.31 0.72 -44.20
N GLY A 222 -2.40 1.82 -43.44
CA GLY A 222 -1.86 1.91 -42.09
C GLY A 222 -0.35 2.19 -42.05
N LYS A 223 0.31 2.41 -43.19
CA LYS A 223 1.68 2.93 -43.23
C LYS A 223 1.66 4.43 -42.92
N VAL A 224 2.72 4.90 -42.25
CA VAL A 224 2.94 6.33 -41.98
C VAL A 224 4.34 6.67 -42.48
N LEU A 225 4.45 7.66 -43.35
CA LEU A 225 5.74 8.22 -43.72
C LEU A 225 6.11 9.28 -42.71
N ILE A 226 7.26 9.10 -42.07
CA ILE A 226 7.76 9.99 -41.03
C ILE A 226 9.16 10.40 -41.42
N TRP A 227 9.34 11.69 -41.67
CA TRP A 227 10.63 12.30 -41.90
C TRP A 227 11.13 12.95 -40.61
N THR A 228 12.25 12.46 -40.08
CA THR A 228 12.77 12.78 -38.74
C THR A 228 13.65 14.02 -38.68
N GLY A 229 13.92 14.70 -39.81
CA GLY A 229 15.01 15.67 -39.90
C GLY A 229 16.19 15.14 -40.70
N GLN A 230 16.46 13.84 -40.58
CA GLN A 230 17.65 13.21 -41.15
C GLN A 230 17.30 12.04 -42.07
N LEU A 231 16.29 11.24 -41.71
CA LEU A 231 15.91 10.04 -42.44
C LEU A 231 14.40 9.79 -42.41
N PHE A 232 13.95 8.88 -43.28
CA PHE A 232 12.59 8.37 -43.28
C PHE A 232 12.51 7.07 -42.48
N LEU A 233 11.59 7.02 -41.51
CA LEU A 233 11.35 5.82 -40.71
C LEU A 233 10.27 4.93 -41.36
N PRO A 234 10.50 3.61 -41.51
CA PRO A 234 9.45 2.64 -41.78
C PRO A 234 8.55 2.52 -40.55
N PHE A 235 7.36 3.11 -40.61
CA PHE A 235 6.37 3.03 -39.52
C PHE A 235 5.02 2.57 -40.03
N SER A 236 4.34 1.74 -39.24
CA SER A 236 2.98 1.31 -39.54
C SER A 236 2.16 1.12 -38.28
N THR A 237 0.95 1.67 -38.30
CA THR A 237 -0.07 1.50 -37.25
C THR A 237 -0.64 0.08 -37.20
N GLY A 238 -0.32 -0.78 -38.18
CA GLY A 238 -0.69 -2.20 -38.17
C GLY A 238 0.23 -3.09 -37.33
N THR A 239 1.37 -2.57 -36.85
CA THR A 239 2.28 -3.30 -35.96
C THR A 239 1.79 -3.27 -34.51
N GLY A 240 2.33 -4.14 -33.65
CA GLY A 240 1.99 -4.13 -32.23
C GLY A 240 2.35 -2.81 -31.52
N ILE A 241 3.47 -2.19 -31.90
CA ILE A 241 3.89 -0.88 -31.37
C ILE A 241 3.09 0.25 -32.01
N GLY A 242 3.00 0.28 -33.34
CA GLY A 242 2.30 1.35 -34.04
C GLY A 242 0.80 1.37 -33.76
N GLY A 243 0.18 0.20 -33.57
CA GLY A 243 -1.21 0.09 -33.14
C GLY A 243 -1.43 0.66 -31.74
N ARG A 244 -0.52 0.41 -30.80
CA ARG A 244 -0.55 1.05 -29.48
C ARG A 244 -0.37 2.57 -29.59
N TRP A 245 0.61 3.03 -30.38
CA TRP A 245 0.82 4.46 -30.60
C TRP A 245 -0.44 5.14 -31.14
N ALA A 246 -1.08 4.55 -32.16
CA ALA A 246 -2.33 5.08 -32.70
C ALA A 246 -3.48 5.11 -31.68
N ALA A 247 -3.62 4.05 -30.88
CA ALA A 247 -4.66 3.95 -29.86
C ALA A 247 -4.49 4.97 -28.70
N ASP A 248 -3.25 5.33 -28.37
CA ASP A 248 -2.93 6.25 -27.28
C ASP A 248 -2.95 7.73 -27.73
N GLY A 249 -3.48 8.06 -28.91
CA GLY A 249 -3.57 9.43 -29.42
C GLY A 249 -2.42 9.84 -30.36
N ALA A 250 -1.58 8.89 -30.78
CA ALA A 250 -0.57 9.06 -31.81
C ALA A 250 0.41 10.21 -31.51
N GLU A 251 0.70 11.05 -32.50
CA GLU A 251 1.63 12.18 -32.41
C GLU A 251 1.25 13.22 -31.36
N THR A 252 -0.02 13.25 -30.91
CA THR A 252 -0.48 14.23 -29.92
C THR A 252 -0.07 13.88 -28.49
N VAL A 253 0.19 12.59 -28.22
CA VAL A 253 0.52 12.10 -26.86
C VAL A 253 1.97 11.67 -26.74
N LEU A 254 2.46 10.88 -27.68
CA LEU A 254 3.84 10.37 -27.65
C LEU A 254 4.80 11.12 -28.56
N GLY A 255 4.28 11.95 -29.46
CA GLY A 255 5.05 12.56 -30.54
C GLY A 255 5.43 11.55 -31.61
N LEU A 256 6.44 11.90 -32.40
CA LEU A 256 6.92 11.08 -33.50
C LEU A 256 7.92 10.02 -32.99
N PRO A 257 8.02 8.87 -33.67
CA PRO A 257 9.10 7.94 -33.45
C PRO A 257 10.44 8.60 -33.81
N LEU A 258 11.45 8.31 -33.00
CA LEU A 258 12.81 8.86 -33.13
C LEU A 258 13.78 7.87 -33.79
N ALA A 259 13.43 6.58 -33.79
CA ALA A 259 14.24 5.51 -34.35
C ALA A 259 13.35 4.36 -34.84
N ASP A 260 13.97 3.46 -35.61
CA ASP A 260 13.32 2.21 -36.03
C ASP A 260 12.92 1.36 -34.83
N GLU A 261 11.91 0.51 -35.04
CA GLU A 261 11.55 -0.52 -34.07
C GLU A 261 12.73 -1.48 -33.88
N SER A 262 13.19 -1.61 -32.63
CA SER A 262 14.26 -2.53 -32.24
C SER A 262 13.66 -3.80 -31.65
N CYS A 263 13.74 -4.90 -32.40
CA CYS A 263 13.30 -6.23 -31.98
C CYS A 263 14.45 -7.12 -31.49
N GLY A 264 14.12 -8.26 -30.88
CA GLY A 264 15.09 -9.19 -30.29
C GLY A 264 15.28 -9.02 -28.78
N LEU A 265 14.37 -8.31 -28.12
CA LEU A 265 14.33 -8.24 -26.67
C LEU A 265 13.88 -9.58 -26.08
N LYS A 266 14.11 -9.77 -24.78
CA LYS A 266 13.76 -10.99 -24.02
C LYS A 266 12.37 -11.51 -24.38
N ASN A 267 12.26 -12.81 -24.62
CA ASN A 267 11.01 -13.49 -24.98
C ASN A 267 10.34 -12.92 -26.26
N GLY A 268 11.15 -12.45 -27.22
CA GLY A 268 10.68 -11.99 -28.52
C GLY A 268 10.04 -10.60 -28.51
N GLY A 269 10.40 -9.76 -27.53
CA GLY A 269 9.87 -8.40 -27.46
C GLY A 269 10.54 -7.43 -28.44
N CYS A 270 9.89 -6.29 -28.63
CA CYS A 270 10.40 -5.16 -29.41
C CYS A 270 10.20 -3.86 -28.63
N SER A 271 10.93 -2.81 -29.02
CA SER A 271 10.74 -1.47 -28.46
C SER A 271 10.97 -0.39 -29.50
N GLN A 272 10.28 0.73 -29.34
CA GLN A 272 10.50 1.91 -30.16
C GLN A 272 10.41 3.17 -29.31
N VAL A 273 11.36 4.10 -29.54
CA VAL A 273 11.47 5.37 -28.82
C VAL A 273 10.71 6.46 -29.59
N PHE A 274 9.97 7.27 -28.86
CA PHE A 274 9.20 8.42 -29.33
C PHE A 274 9.62 9.67 -28.55
N ASP A 275 9.21 10.86 -29.00
CA ASP A 275 9.54 12.14 -28.35
C ASP A 275 9.24 12.16 -26.84
N HIS A 276 8.14 11.54 -26.41
CA HIS A 276 7.64 11.62 -25.04
C HIS A 276 7.50 10.27 -24.34
N GLY A 277 8.20 9.23 -24.82
CA GLY A 277 8.20 7.92 -24.18
C GLY A 277 8.78 6.81 -25.05
N THR A 278 8.67 5.59 -24.56
CA THR A 278 9.05 4.39 -25.31
C THR A 278 7.93 3.39 -25.23
N ILE A 279 7.53 2.81 -26.37
CA ILE A 279 6.60 1.69 -26.37
C ILE A 279 7.43 0.41 -26.33
N PHE A 280 7.20 -0.42 -25.32
CA PHE A 280 7.70 -1.79 -25.27
C PHE A 280 6.58 -2.74 -25.63
N TRP A 281 6.85 -3.64 -26.57
CA TRP A 281 5.92 -4.68 -26.98
C TRP A 281 6.44 -6.05 -26.57
N SER A 282 5.53 -6.91 -26.12
CA SER A 282 5.78 -8.34 -25.97
C SER A 282 4.60 -9.15 -26.51
N PRO A 283 4.82 -10.42 -26.90
CA PRO A 283 3.73 -11.29 -27.34
C PRO A 283 2.63 -11.49 -26.29
N PHE A 284 2.96 -11.31 -25.00
CA PHE A 284 2.04 -11.58 -23.90
C PHE A 284 1.26 -10.33 -23.43
N SER A 285 1.88 -9.15 -23.47
CA SER A 285 1.28 -7.91 -22.94
C SER A 285 0.94 -6.86 -24.00
N GLY A 286 1.28 -7.11 -25.28
CA GLY A 286 1.14 -6.13 -26.34
C GLY A 286 2.03 -4.90 -26.12
N GLY A 287 1.76 -3.83 -26.85
CA GLY A 287 2.49 -2.56 -26.71
C GLY A 287 2.12 -1.86 -25.41
N GLN A 288 3.08 -1.32 -24.68
CA GLN A 288 2.86 -0.57 -23.45
C GLN A 288 3.80 0.63 -23.39
N VAL A 289 3.25 1.79 -23.05
CA VAL A 289 4.02 3.02 -22.92
C VAL A 289 4.79 3.02 -21.61
N ILE A 290 6.08 3.36 -21.69
CA ILE A 290 6.98 3.60 -20.58
C ILE A 290 7.53 5.01 -20.71
N LYS A 291 7.31 5.84 -19.69
CA LYS A 291 7.78 7.24 -19.64
C LYS A 291 8.05 7.71 -18.21
N GLY A 292 8.57 8.92 -18.08
CA GLY A 292 8.75 9.63 -16.81
C GLY A 292 9.56 8.86 -15.74
N GLY A 293 9.30 9.21 -14.47
CA GLY A 293 10.00 8.63 -13.33
C GLY A 293 9.80 7.11 -13.19
N ILE A 294 8.61 6.60 -13.50
CA ILE A 294 8.33 5.16 -13.50
C ILE A 294 9.24 4.44 -14.49
N GLY A 295 9.35 4.95 -15.73
CA GLY A 295 10.21 4.35 -16.74
C GLY A 295 11.69 4.40 -16.38
N ILE A 296 12.16 5.49 -15.78
CA ILE A 296 13.53 5.60 -15.27
C ILE A 296 13.78 4.52 -14.20
N ARG A 297 12.85 4.34 -13.26
CA ARG A 297 12.96 3.33 -12.20
C ARG A 297 12.98 1.90 -12.72
N TRP A 298 12.08 1.60 -13.66
CA TRP A 298 12.01 0.28 -14.28
C TRP A 298 13.30 -0.06 -15.03
N ARG A 299 13.86 0.89 -15.78
CA ARG A 299 15.15 0.72 -16.46
C ARG A 299 16.30 0.51 -15.47
N ALA A 300 16.35 1.29 -14.39
CA ALA A 300 17.35 1.10 -13.32
C ALA A 300 17.22 -0.26 -12.62
N ALA A 301 16.04 -0.88 -12.64
CA ALA A 301 15.80 -2.22 -12.13
C ALA A 301 16.08 -3.35 -13.15
N GLY A 302 16.71 -3.05 -14.29
CA GLY A 302 17.05 -4.00 -15.34
C GLY A 302 16.00 -4.15 -16.45
N ALA A 303 14.98 -3.28 -16.48
CA ALA A 303 13.90 -3.28 -17.47
C ALA A 303 13.25 -4.68 -17.63
N GLN A 304 13.00 -5.12 -18.86
CA GLN A 304 12.44 -6.44 -19.17
C GLN A 304 13.33 -7.60 -18.71
N ASN A 305 14.64 -7.36 -18.55
CA ASN A 305 15.59 -8.36 -18.08
C ASN A 305 15.58 -8.50 -16.55
N GLY A 306 15.08 -7.48 -15.85
CA GLY A 306 15.00 -7.42 -14.40
C GLY A 306 13.82 -8.16 -13.78
N VAL A 307 13.69 -8.03 -12.46
CA VAL A 307 12.68 -8.72 -11.64
C VAL A 307 11.24 -8.32 -11.95
N LEU A 308 11.02 -7.17 -12.58
CA LEU A 308 9.70 -6.69 -12.96
C LEU A 308 9.21 -7.25 -14.30
N GLY A 309 10.11 -7.61 -15.21
CA GLY A 309 9.74 -8.02 -16.57
C GLY A 309 9.07 -6.89 -17.36
N TYR A 310 8.25 -7.26 -18.35
CA TYR A 310 7.53 -6.29 -19.18
C TYR A 310 6.40 -5.60 -18.41
N PRO A 311 6.05 -4.35 -18.76
CA PRO A 311 4.77 -3.76 -18.39
C PRO A 311 3.60 -4.62 -18.89
N VAL A 312 2.55 -4.71 -18.08
CA VAL A 312 1.29 -5.41 -18.45
C VAL A 312 0.13 -4.44 -18.66
N MET A 313 0.32 -3.17 -18.33
CA MET A 313 -0.63 -2.09 -18.56
C MET A 313 0.10 -0.75 -18.70
N GLY A 314 -0.59 0.23 -19.29
CA GLY A 314 -0.15 1.61 -19.33
C GLY A 314 -0.11 2.25 -17.95
N GLU A 315 0.62 3.35 -17.84
CA GLU A 315 0.68 4.16 -16.63
C GLU A 315 -0.71 4.77 -16.33
N LEU A 316 -1.21 4.56 -15.11
CA LEU A 316 -2.47 5.09 -14.62
C LEU A 316 -2.22 6.22 -13.62
N CYS A 317 -2.33 7.45 -14.10
CA CYS A 317 -2.24 8.67 -13.29
C CYS A 317 -3.61 9.10 -12.73
N GLY A 318 -3.58 10.06 -11.80
CA GLY A 318 -4.78 10.48 -11.04
C GLY A 318 -4.99 9.66 -9.76
N GLN A 319 -3.93 9.02 -9.25
CA GLN A 319 -3.93 8.41 -7.93
C GLN A 319 -3.94 9.48 -6.83
N THR A 320 -4.04 9.03 -5.58
CA THR A 320 -4.03 9.94 -4.43
C THR A 320 -2.76 10.80 -4.42
N ALA A 321 -2.85 12.04 -3.91
CA ALA A 321 -1.75 12.99 -3.89
C ALA A 321 -1.10 13.24 -5.28
N GLY A 322 -1.88 13.11 -6.36
CA GLY A 322 -1.43 13.35 -7.74
C GLY A 322 -0.48 12.28 -8.28
N GLY A 323 -0.47 11.08 -7.71
CA GLY A 323 0.44 10.02 -8.13
C GLY A 323 0.01 9.26 -9.38
N CYS A 324 0.91 8.38 -9.80
CA CYS A 324 0.74 7.47 -10.93
C CYS A 324 1.20 6.07 -10.53
N VAL A 325 0.63 5.06 -11.18
CA VAL A 325 0.97 3.66 -10.95
C VAL A 325 1.09 2.91 -12.27
N GLN A 326 2.04 1.99 -12.36
CA GLN A 326 2.14 1.09 -13.51
C GLN A 326 2.45 -0.33 -13.06
N ARG A 327 1.71 -1.29 -13.60
CA ARG A 327 1.88 -2.71 -13.29
C ARG A 327 2.75 -3.39 -14.34
N PHE A 328 3.61 -4.27 -13.84
CA PHE A 328 4.52 -5.11 -14.58
C PHE A 328 4.25 -6.59 -14.24
N GLN A 329 4.85 -7.51 -14.98
CA GLN A 329 4.68 -8.95 -14.75
C GLN A 329 5.05 -9.35 -13.31
N GLY A 330 6.16 -8.81 -12.79
CA GLY A 330 6.73 -9.17 -11.50
C GLY A 330 6.39 -8.23 -10.33
N GLY A 331 5.56 -7.21 -10.54
CA GLY A 331 5.25 -6.22 -9.49
C GLY A 331 4.65 -4.93 -10.03
N THR A 332 4.64 -3.90 -9.20
CA THR A 332 4.04 -2.60 -9.52
C THR A 332 5.00 -1.48 -9.11
N ILE A 333 5.12 -0.45 -9.94
CA ILE A 333 5.81 0.79 -9.58
C ILE A 333 4.76 1.83 -9.22
N TYR A 334 4.88 2.39 -8.03
CA TYR A 334 4.08 3.52 -7.55
C TYR A 334 4.93 4.77 -7.55
N TRP A 335 4.37 5.87 -8.02
CA TRP A 335 5.03 7.17 -8.04
C TRP A 335 4.10 8.25 -7.46
N SER A 336 4.66 9.15 -6.66
CA SER A 336 4.02 10.42 -6.31
C SER A 336 5.05 11.55 -6.29
N PRO A 337 4.62 12.82 -6.43
CA PRO A 337 5.53 13.96 -6.34
C PRO A 337 6.37 13.97 -5.05
N ALA A 338 5.78 13.53 -3.94
CA ALA A 338 6.43 13.56 -2.63
C ALA A 338 7.42 12.41 -2.39
N THR A 339 7.23 11.24 -3.02
CA THR A 339 8.03 10.05 -2.73
C THR A 339 8.91 9.61 -3.89
N GLY A 340 8.57 9.93 -5.13
CA GLY A 340 9.22 9.37 -6.31
C GLY A 340 8.78 7.92 -6.61
N PRO A 341 9.44 7.24 -7.56
CA PRO A 341 9.01 5.94 -8.07
C PRO A 341 9.60 4.76 -7.28
N TRP A 342 8.77 3.92 -6.69
CA TRP A 342 9.19 2.76 -5.89
C TRP A 342 8.51 1.47 -6.29
N ILE A 343 9.27 0.37 -6.23
CA ILE A 343 8.83 -0.96 -6.64
C ILE A 343 8.20 -1.67 -5.45
N THR A 344 7.00 -2.22 -5.64
CA THR A 344 6.32 -3.09 -4.66
C THR A 344 5.97 -4.41 -5.35
N ARG A 345 6.35 -5.56 -4.78
CA ARG A 345 6.26 -6.86 -5.45
C ARG A 345 6.01 -8.04 -4.49
N ALA A 346 5.78 -9.22 -5.06
CA ALA A 346 5.64 -10.49 -4.34
C ALA A 346 4.63 -10.42 -3.16
N GLY A 347 4.91 -11.09 -2.04
CA GLY A 347 4.01 -11.15 -0.88
C GLY A 347 3.72 -9.77 -0.28
N ILE A 348 4.72 -8.90 -0.20
CA ILE A 348 4.55 -7.52 0.28
C ILE A 348 3.63 -6.72 -0.65
N GLY A 349 3.83 -6.82 -1.96
CA GLY A 349 3.00 -6.15 -2.97
C GLY A 349 1.57 -6.65 -2.98
N SER A 350 1.36 -7.96 -2.84
CA SER A 350 0.02 -8.53 -2.68
C SER A 350 -0.67 -7.96 -1.44
N ARG A 351 0.00 -7.95 -0.29
CA ARG A 351 -0.54 -7.39 0.96
C ARG A 351 -0.86 -5.90 0.85
N TYR A 352 0.03 -5.13 0.25
CA TYR A 352 -0.16 -3.70 0.01
C TYR A 352 -1.37 -3.44 -0.88
N SER A 353 -1.51 -4.19 -1.98
CA SER A 353 -2.65 -4.09 -2.89
C SER A 353 -3.96 -4.44 -2.19
N THR A 354 -4.02 -5.53 -1.43
CA THR A 354 -5.24 -5.93 -0.68
C THR A 354 -5.61 -4.91 0.40
N ALA A 355 -4.63 -4.18 0.97
CA ALA A 355 -4.90 -3.12 1.92
C ALA A 355 -5.45 -1.83 1.29
N GLY A 356 -5.50 -1.73 -0.05
CA GLY A 356 -5.93 -0.54 -0.78
C GLY A 356 -4.79 0.31 -1.36
N ALA A 357 -3.55 -0.21 -1.36
CA ALA A 357 -2.37 0.45 -1.91
C ALA A 357 -2.17 1.90 -1.41
N ASP A 358 -1.96 2.86 -2.30
CA ASP A 358 -1.71 4.27 -1.99
C ASP A 358 -2.90 4.95 -1.30
N ARG A 359 -4.11 4.39 -1.44
CA ARG A 359 -5.34 4.85 -0.78
C ARG A 359 -5.47 4.33 0.65
N SER A 360 -4.64 3.37 1.05
CA SER A 360 -4.64 2.81 2.40
C SER A 360 -3.95 3.76 3.39
N SER A 361 -4.09 3.47 4.68
CA SER A 361 -3.35 4.20 5.73
C SER A 361 -1.81 4.08 5.64
N LEU A 362 -1.28 3.24 4.74
CA LEU A 362 0.17 3.17 4.48
C LEU A 362 0.66 4.30 3.57
N GLY A 363 -0.19 4.85 2.70
CA GLY A 363 0.25 5.78 1.65
C GLY A 363 1.30 5.16 0.72
N TYR A 364 2.06 6.00 0.02
CA TYR A 364 3.06 5.58 -0.96
C TYR A 364 4.26 4.88 -0.32
N PRO A 365 4.94 3.98 -1.06
CA PRO A 365 6.21 3.42 -0.61
C PRO A 365 7.28 4.50 -0.50
N LEU A 366 8.23 4.32 0.41
CA LEU A 366 9.39 5.21 0.62
C LEU A 366 10.71 4.59 0.12
N GLY A 367 10.63 3.39 -0.42
CA GLY A 367 11.77 2.53 -0.71
C GLY A 367 11.34 1.28 -1.45
N ASN A 368 12.28 0.61 -2.10
CA ASN A 368 12.05 -0.76 -2.57
C ASN A 368 11.98 -1.70 -1.36
N GLU A 369 11.50 -2.93 -1.60
CA GLU A 369 11.63 -4.04 -0.67
C GLU A 369 13.11 -4.31 -0.35
N VAL A 370 13.43 -4.40 0.96
CA VAL A 370 14.75 -4.76 1.48
C VAL A 370 14.67 -6.18 2.04
N CYS A 371 15.22 -7.13 1.29
CA CYS A 371 15.36 -8.53 1.70
C CYS A 371 16.70 -8.81 2.37
N GLY A 372 16.87 -10.02 2.92
CA GLY A 372 18.04 -10.38 3.72
C GLY A 372 17.89 -10.01 5.20
N GLN A 373 16.65 -9.81 5.66
CA GLN A 373 16.34 -9.65 7.06
C GLN A 373 16.51 -11.00 7.80
N ALA A 374 16.43 -10.97 9.13
CA ALA A 374 16.47 -12.17 9.97
C ALA A 374 15.50 -13.26 9.45
N ALA A 375 15.88 -14.54 9.61
CA ALA A 375 15.09 -15.68 9.11
C ALA A 375 14.72 -15.60 7.61
N GLY A 376 15.53 -14.90 6.80
CA GLY A 376 15.33 -14.79 5.35
C GLY A 376 14.18 -13.89 4.93
N GLY A 377 13.68 -13.03 5.82
CA GLY A 377 12.55 -12.17 5.50
C GLY A 377 12.90 -10.89 4.74
N CYS A 378 11.87 -10.11 4.48
CA CYS A 378 11.95 -8.84 3.77
C CYS A 378 11.08 -7.78 4.47
N VAL A 379 11.41 -6.50 4.25
CA VAL A 379 10.61 -5.37 4.73
C VAL A 379 10.50 -4.31 3.65
N GLN A 380 9.36 -3.64 3.57
CA GLN A 380 9.21 -2.42 2.78
C GLN A 380 8.59 -1.32 3.62
N ARG A 381 9.15 -0.12 3.52
CA ARG A 381 8.68 1.08 4.23
C ARG A 381 7.73 1.88 3.36
N PHE A 382 6.70 2.42 4.00
CA PHE A 382 5.67 3.27 3.43
C PHE A 382 5.49 4.50 4.33
N GLN A 383 4.82 5.54 3.83
CA GLN A 383 4.60 6.78 4.59
C GLN A 383 3.98 6.55 5.97
N GLY A 384 3.00 5.64 6.06
CA GLY A 384 2.24 5.36 7.28
C GLY A 384 2.69 4.12 8.06
N GLY A 385 3.76 3.42 7.64
CA GLY A 385 4.19 2.19 8.32
C GLY A 385 5.12 1.32 7.50
N SER A 386 5.13 0.02 7.78
CA SER A 386 5.96 -0.95 7.06
C SER A 386 5.22 -2.27 6.91
N ILE A 387 5.54 -2.99 5.84
CA ILE A 387 5.10 -4.38 5.66
C ILE A 387 6.31 -5.26 5.84
N TYR A 388 6.22 -6.20 6.79
CA TYR A 388 7.24 -7.20 7.07
C TYR A 388 6.77 -8.56 6.54
N TRP A 389 7.66 -9.30 5.90
CA TRP A 389 7.38 -10.63 5.38
C TRP A 389 8.47 -11.60 5.84
N SER A 390 8.08 -12.82 6.18
CA SER A 390 8.99 -13.96 6.33
C SER A 390 8.33 -15.22 5.72
N PRO A 391 9.12 -16.28 5.43
CA PRO A 391 8.56 -17.56 5.02
C PRO A 391 7.57 -18.16 6.04
N ALA A 392 7.80 -17.94 7.33
CA ALA A 392 6.99 -18.51 8.41
C ALA A 392 5.69 -17.76 8.65
N THR A 393 5.71 -16.43 8.59
CA THR A 393 4.55 -15.59 8.94
C THR A 393 3.78 -15.08 7.74
N GLY A 394 4.41 -14.97 6.56
CA GLY A 394 3.87 -14.18 5.46
C GLY A 394 3.92 -12.66 5.73
N PRO A 395 3.26 -11.84 4.88
CA PRO A 395 3.39 -10.39 4.89
C PRO A 395 2.39 -9.71 5.83
N TRP A 396 2.82 -8.92 6.81
CA TRP A 396 1.94 -8.21 7.76
C TRP A 396 2.30 -6.73 7.91
N ILE A 397 1.27 -5.91 8.12
CA ILE A 397 1.40 -4.46 8.25
C ILE A 397 1.65 -4.10 9.72
N THR A 398 2.69 -3.30 9.97
CA THR A 398 2.98 -2.69 11.27
C THR A 398 3.03 -1.16 11.10
N ARG A 399 2.24 -0.43 11.87
CA ARG A 399 1.99 1.01 11.69
C ARG A 399 1.80 1.75 13.04
N ALA A 400 1.53 3.05 12.96
CA ALA A 400 1.06 3.90 14.07
C ALA A 400 1.90 3.79 15.37
N GLY A 401 1.24 3.84 16.54
CA GLY A 401 1.88 3.84 17.86
C GLY A 401 2.66 2.56 18.20
N ILE A 402 2.51 1.50 17.40
CA ILE A 402 3.21 0.22 17.55
C ILE A 402 4.53 0.21 16.76
N ALA A 403 4.56 0.77 15.55
CA ALA A 403 5.72 0.66 14.66
C ALA A 403 7.03 1.19 15.26
N GLY A 404 6.98 2.35 15.91
CA GLY A 404 8.15 2.91 16.58
C GLY A 404 8.70 2.00 17.69
N LYS A 405 7.80 1.45 18.53
CA LYS A 405 8.19 0.52 19.59
C LYS A 405 8.73 -0.80 19.05
N TYR A 406 8.15 -1.31 17.97
CA TYR A 406 8.62 -2.53 17.33
C TYR A 406 10.04 -2.36 16.79
N VAL A 407 10.32 -1.27 16.07
CA VAL A 407 11.66 -0.95 15.58
C VAL A 407 12.64 -0.76 16.73
N ALA A 408 12.26 -0.01 17.77
CA ALA A 408 13.07 0.18 18.98
C ALA A 408 13.33 -1.12 19.76
N SER A 409 12.52 -2.16 19.53
CA SER A 409 12.69 -3.50 20.13
C SER A 409 13.50 -4.46 19.23
N GLY A 410 14.17 -3.95 18.19
CA GLY A 410 15.00 -4.72 17.26
C GLY A 410 14.26 -5.22 16.01
N ALA A 411 13.02 -4.78 15.79
CA ALA A 411 12.17 -5.22 14.68
C ALA A 411 12.14 -6.76 14.55
N ALA A 412 12.17 -7.27 13.32
CA ALA A 412 12.07 -8.70 13.02
C ALA A 412 13.26 -9.53 13.55
N GLY A 413 14.43 -8.90 13.72
CA GLY A 413 15.60 -9.54 14.34
C GLY A 413 15.58 -9.49 15.88
N GLY A 414 14.63 -8.76 16.48
CA GLY A 414 14.53 -8.56 17.92
C GLY A 414 13.86 -9.72 18.66
N ALA A 415 13.58 -9.51 19.95
CA ALA A 415 12.97 -10.53 20.81
C ALA A 415 11.52 -10.90 20.44
N LEU A 416 10.83 -10.05 19.68
CA LEU A 416 9.45 -10.29 19.25
C LEU A 416 9.35 -11.16 18.00
N GLY A 417 10.36 -11.14 17.12
CA GLY A 417 10.28 -11.75 15.80
C GLY A 417 9.33 -11.02 14.86
N TYR A 418 8.90 -11.69 13.78
CA TYR A 418 8.01 -11.12 12.78
C TYR A 418 6.58 -10.90 13.32
N PRO A 419 5.85 -9.90 12.79
CA PRO A 419 4.42 -9.79 13.01
C PRO A 419 3.67 -11.01 12.46
N THR A 420 2.62 -11.44 13.16
CA THR A 420 1.76 -12.58 12.78
C THR A 420 0.32 -12.15 12.50
N SER A 421 0.01 -10.86 12.72
CA SER A 421 -1.29 -10.26 12.43
C SER A 421 -1.12 -8.80 12.03
N ASN A 422 -2.16 -8.20 11.45
CA ASN A 422 -2.27 -6.74 11.45
C ASN A 422 -2.44 -6.23 12.89
N GLU A 423 -2.13 -4.95 13.10
CA GLU A 423 -2.63 -4.20 14.24
C GLU A 423 -4.17 -4.20 14.25
N ARG A 424 -4.75 -4.48 15.42
CA ARG A 424 -6.19 -4.38 15.69
C ARG A 424 -6.42 -3.27 16.69
N CYS A 425 -7.29 -2.32 16.35
CA CYS A 425 -7.65 -1.21 17.23
C CYS A 425 -9.12 -1.24 17.60
N ALA A 426 -9.45 -1.00 18.86
CA ALA A 426 -10.81 -0.81 19.36
C ALA A 426 -10.80 0.10 20.59
N ALA A 427 -11.78 1.00 20.70
CA ALA A 427 -11.95 1.89 21.86
C ALA A 427 -10.67 2.66 22.27
N GLY A 428 -9.90 3.17 21.30
CA GLY A 428 -8.67 3.94 21.57
C GLY A 428 -7.48 3.11 22.05
N GLN A 429 -7.56 1.78 21.94
CA GLN A 429 -6.48 0.85 22.21
C GLN A 429 -6.13 0.10 20.92
N CYS A 430 -4.86 -0.23 20.74
CA CYS A 430 -4.39 -1.04 19.62
C CYS A 430 -3.50 -2.17 20.11
N ILE A 431 -3.52 -3.30 19.43
CA ILE A 431 -2.64 -4.43 19.71
C ILE A 431 -2.22 -5.12 18.42
N GLN A 432 -0.97 -5.57 18.37
CA GLN A 432 -0.45 -6.40 17.30
C GLN A 432 0.24 -7.63 17.89
N SER A 433 0.02 -8.77 17.23
CA SER A 433 0.67 -10.04 17.57
C SER A 433 1.95 -10.22 16.76
N PHE A 434 2.96 -10.77 17.42
CA PHE A 434 4.25 -11.14 16.86
C PHE A 434 4.53 -12.60 17.22
N GLU A 435 5.53 -13.22 16.59
CA GLU A 435 5.90 -14.62 16.83
C GLU A 435 6.09 -14.95 18.31
N ARG A 436 6.68 -14.01 19.07
CA ARG A 436 7.07 -14.23 20.48
C ARG A 436 6.52 -13.19 21.45
N GLY A 437 5.44 -12.51 21.09
CA GLY A 437 4.78 -11.57 22.00
C GLY A 437 3.76 -10.67 21.35
N PHE A 438 3.42 -9.60 22.05
CA PHE A 438 2.49 -8.59 21.58
C PHE A 438 3.06 -7.21 21.83
N ILE A 439 2.66 -6.25 21.00
CA ILE A 439 2.79 -4.84 21.35
C ILE A 439 1.38 -4.27 21.45
N GLY A 440 1.07 -3.72 22.62
CA GLY A 440 -0.15 -2.97 22.86
C GLY A 440 0.15 -1.48 22.89
N TRP A 441 -0.80 -0.65 22.48
CA TRP A 441 -0.73 0.80 22.56
C TRP A 441 -2.04 1.37 23.11
N THR A 442 -1.94 2.33 24.03
CA THR A 442 -3.06 3.16 24.47
C THR A 442 -2.64 4.62 24.52
N ARG A 443 -3.61 5.54 24.45
CA ARG A 443 -3.33 6.97 24.55
C ARG A 443 -2.70 7.37 25.89
N SER A 444 -3.08 6.71 26.99
CA SER A 444 -2.62 7.05 28.33
C SER A 444 -1.27 6.42 28.71
N ALA A 445 -0.95 5.24 28.17
CA ALA A 445 0.24 4.48 28.55
C ALA A 445 1.30 4.39 27.45
N GLY A 446 1.00 4.84 26.24
CA GLY A 446 1.88 4.64 25.08
C GLY A 446 1.96 3.16 24.71
N SER A 447 3.06 2.76 24.07
CA SER A 447 3.28 1.39 23.59
C SER A 447 4.08 0.53 24.57
N ARG A 448 3.56 -0.66 24.87
CA ARG A 448 4.15 -1.66 25.78
C ARG A 448 4.30 -3.00 25.08
N VAL A 449 5.42 -3.66 25.34
CA VAL A 449 5.67 -5.04 24.91
C VAL A 449 5.11 -6.00 25.96
N TYR A 450 4.43 -7.05 25.51
CA TYR A 450 3.87 -8.10 26.36
C TYR A 450 4.46 -9.44 25.95
N ALA A 451 4.97 -10.18 26.93
CA ALA A 451 5.43 -11.55 26.74
C ALA A 451 4.25 -12.49 26.43
N VAL A 452 4.54 -13.59 25.75
CA VAL A 452 3.62 -14.72 25.64
C VAL A 452 3.46 -15.37 27.01
N THR A 453 2.22 -15.53 27.45
CA THR A 453 1.83 -16.27 28.66
C THR A 453 0.58 -17.09 28.37
N GLU A 454 0.09 -17.79 29.38
CA GLU A 454 -1.17 -18.52 29.36
C GLU A 454 -2.38 -17.64 29.01
N CYS A 455 -2.28 -16.30 29.08
CA CYS A 455 -3.30 -15.41 28.52
C CYS A 455 -3.54 -15.67 27.03
N GLN A 456 -2.51 -16.11 26.27
CA GLN A 456 -2.67 -16.46 24.86
C GLN A 456 -3.59 -17.67 24.64
N LYS A 457 -3.68 -18.58 25.61
CA LYS A 457 -4.61 -19.73 25.57
C LYS A 457 -6.07 -19.28 25.52
N LEU A 458 -6.36 -18.08 26.06
CA LEU A 458 -7.68 -17.45 25.96
C LEU A 458 -7.96 -16.89 24.56
N ASN A 459 -6.93 -16.53 23.80
CA ASN A 459 -7.06 -15.91 22.48
C ASN A 459 -7.21 -16.93 21.35
N ASN A 460 -6.57 -18.08 21.48
CA ASN A 460 -6.50 -19.10 20.43
C ASN A 460 -7.48 -20.28 20.66
N GLY A 461 -8.45 -20.12 21.58
CA GLY A 461 -9.46 -21.14 21.86
C GLY A 461 -8.95 -22.38 22.58
N GLN A 462 -7.75 -22.33 23.17
CA GLN A 462 -7.19 -23.45 23.93
C GLN A 462 -7.69 -23.51 25.39
N SER A 463 -8.37 -22.48 25.89
CA SER A 463 -9.09 -22.55 27.16
C SER A 463 -10.31 -23.47 27.06
N ARG A 464 -10.44 -24.42 28.00
CA ARG A 464 -11.63 -25.27 28.12
C ARG A 464 -12.83 -24.54 28.71
N TYR A 465 -12.58 -23.42 29.39
CA TYR A 465 -13.64 -22.60 29.99
C TYR A 465 -13.80 -21.26 29.27
N PRO A 466 -15.05 -20.81 29.06
CA PRO A 466 -15.31 -19.52 28.44
C PRO A 466 -14.94 -18.36 29.36
N THR A 467 -14.50 -17.26 28.74
CA THR A 467 -14.30 -15.98 29.42
C THR A 467 -15.59 -15.15 29.51
N TYR A 468 -16.65 -15.56 28.79
CA TYR A 468 -17.90 -14.81 28.63
C TYR A 468 -17.69 -13.35 28.19
N GLY A 469 -16.62 -13.09 27.42
CA GLY A 469 -16.31 -11.76 26.92
C GLY A 469 -15.70 -10.80 27.95
N ALA A 470 -15.40 -11.27 29.17
CA ALA A 470 -14.87 -10.47 30.27
C ALA A 470 -13.70 -9.56 29.89
N SER A 471 -13.64 -8.37 30.49
CA SER A 471 -12.56 -7.42 30.25
C SER A 471 -11.25 -7.91 30.88
N ARG A 472 -11.34 -8.65 31.99
CA ARG A 472 -10.21 -9.24 32.69
C ARG A 472 -10.50 -10.66 33.14
N VAL A 473 -9.44 -11.46 33.17
CA VAL A 473 -9.49 -12.87 33.59
C VAL A 473 -8.29 -13.15 34.47
N LEU A 474 -8.51 -13.62 35.70
CA LEU A 474 -7.45 -14.23 36.52
C LEU A 474 -7.40 -15.72 36.23
N LEU A 475 -6.30 -16.19 35.67
CA LEU A 475 -5.98 -17.60 35.53
C LEU A 475 -5.27 -18.07 36.79
N THR A 476 -5.83 -19.05 37.48
CA THR A 476 -5.24 -19.63 38.70
C THR A 476 -5.08 -21.13 38.53
N PHE A 477 -3.86 -21.64 38.46
CA PHE A 477 -3.68 -23.07 38.21
C PHE A 477 -2.52 -23.71 38.94
N THR A 478 -2.67 -25.00 39.19
CA THR A 478 -1.62 -25.90 39.68
C THR A 478 -1.16 -26.80 38.53
N GLN A 479 0.02 -27.41 38.67
CA GLN A 479 0.52 -28.36 37.66
C GLN A 479 -0.26 -29.70 37.67
N GLY A 480 -0.98 -29.99 38.75
CA GLY A 480 -1.79 -31.20 38.91
C GLY A 480 -2.65 -31.13 40.17
N TYR A 481 -3.45 -32.18 40.39
CA TYR A 481 -4.25 -32.32 41.61
C TYR A 481 -3.35 -32.55 42.84
N GLY A 482 -3.89 -32.31 44.04
CA GLY A 482 -3.16 -32.50 45.30
C GLY A 482 -2.10 -31.43 45.60
N LEU A 483 -1.93 -30.44 44.73
CA LEU A 483 -0.97 -29.34 44.90
C LEU A 483 -1.70 -28.07 45.33
N SER A 484 -1.22 -27.44 46.40
CA SER A 484 -1.79 -26.18 46.90
C SER A 484 -1.10 -24.93 46.33
N ARG A 485 0.17 -25.02 45.91
CA ARG A 485 0.88 -23.87 45.30
C ARG A 485 0.40 -23.66 43.86
N ALA A 486 -0.10 -22.46 43.59
CA ALA A 486 -0.70 -22.09 42.32
C ALA A 486 0.07 -20.96 41.62
N THR A 487 0.00 -20.97 40.29
CA THR A 487 0.40 -19.83 39.44
C THR A 487 -0.82 -18.98 39.15
N ASN A 488 -0.67 -17.67 39.28
CA ASN A 488 -1.72 -16.68 39.11
C ASN A 488 -1.33 -15.68 38.03
N ILE A 489 -2.13 -15.57 36.96
CA ILE A 489 -1.87 -14.66 35.85
C ILE A 489 -3.12 -13.82 35.60
N TYR A 490 -2.99 -12.52 35.81
CA TYR A 490 -4.08 -11.59 35.56
C TYR A 490 -3.99 -11.05 34.14
N CYS A 491 -4.94 -11.45 33.31
CA CYS A 491 -5.03 -11.10 31.91
C CYS A 491 -5.98 -9.92 31.72
N VAL A 492 -5.61 -8.98 30.86
CA VAL A 492 -6.47 -7.87 30.42
C VAL A 492 -6.74 -7.98 28.93
N LYS A 493 -8.00 -7.79 28.54
CA LYS A 493 -8.43 -7.76 27.14
C LYS A 493 -8.15 -6.39 26.54
N MET A 494 -7.31 -6.35 25.53
CA MET A 494 -6.96 -5.16 24.77
C MET A 494 -7.33 -5.36 23.32
N ALA A 495 -8.24 -4.51 22.80
CA ALA A 495 -8.76 -4.62 21.44
C ALA A 495 -9.14 -6.05 21.02
N GLY A 496 -9.73 -6.83 21.95
CA GLY A 496 -10.15 -8.20 21.70
C GLY A 496 -9.13 -9.30 22.03
N THR A 497 -7.89 -8.95 22.38
CA THR A 497 -6.80 -9.90 22.69
C THR A 497 -6.42 -9.80 24.17
N TYR A 498 -6.41 -10.92 24.88
CA TYR A 498 -5.92 -10.99 26.26
C TYR A 498 -4.39 -11.00 26.31
N VAL A 499 -3.82 -10.09 27.10
CA VAL A 499 -2.39 -10.00 27.39
C VAL A 499 -2.16 -10.00 28.91
N PRO A 500 -0.97 -10.42 29.40
CA PRO A 500 -0.68 -10.36 30.82
C PRO A 500 -0.62 -8.91 31.32
N ASP A 501 -1.27 -8.65 32.45
CA ASP A 501 -1.04 -7.45 33.26
C ASP A 501 0.03 -7.73 34.32
N TRP A 502 -0.14 -8.81 35.09
CA TRP A 502 0.87 -9.32 36.01
C TRP A 502 0.76 -10.84 36.19
N LYS A 503 1.83 -11.43 36.73
CA LYS A 503 1.94 -12.84 37.12
C LYS A 503 2.55 -12.92 38.52
N THR A 504 2.00 -13.76 39.38
CA THR A 504 2.53 -14.04 40.72
C THR A 504 2.25 -15.49 41.12
N ASP A 505 2.90 -15.97 42.18
CA ASP A 505 2.53 -17.22 42.82
C ASP A 505 1.47 -16.98 43.91
N GLY A 506 0.89 -18.07 44.39
CA GLY A 506 -0.16 -18.03 45.41
C GLY A 506 -0.50 -19.42 45.89
N TYR A 507 -1.57 -19.51 46.68
CA TYR A 507 -2.09 -20.80 47.10
C TYR A 507 -3.57 -20.93 46.81
N VAL A 508 -3.97 -22.18 46.64
CA VAL A 508 -5.35 -22.64 46.58
C VAL A 508 -5.63 -23.51 47.81
N GLY A 509 -6.72 -24.27 47.79
CA GLY A 509 -7.05 -25.24 48.84
C GLY A 509 -5.87 -26.15 49.19
N ALA A 510 -5.72 -26.50 50.47
CA ALA A 510 -4.61 -27.33 50.94
C ALA A 510 -4.57 -28.73 50.28
N SER A 511 -5.73 -29.25 49.86
CA SER A 511 -5.84 -30.48 49.05
C SER A 511 -5.73 -30.24 47.54
N GLY A 512 -5.46 -29.00 47.12
CA GLY A 512 -5.40 -28.56 45.74
C GLY A 512 -6.77 -28.39 45.07
N PHE A 513 -6.80 -28.46 43.74
CA PHE A 513 -8.05 -28.45 42.99
C PHE A 513 -8.82 -29.77 43.11
N LYS A 514 -10.15 -29.67 43.10
CA LYS A 514 -11.04 -30.82 43.09
C LYS A 514 -10.93 -31.59 41.77
N ALA A 515 -10.67 -32.90 41.87
CA ALA A 515 -10.73 -33.80 40.72
C ALA A 515 -12.17 -34.11 40.28
N PRO A 516 -12.40 -34.42 38.99
CA PRO A 516 -13.69 -34.86 38.48
C PRO A 516 -14.26 -36.03 39.31
N GLY A 517 -15.56 -36.00 39.58
CA GLY A 517 -16.25 -37.03 40.35
C GLY A 517 -16.06 -36.97 41.87
N VAL A 518 -15.06 -36.24 42.38
CA VAL A 518 -14.88 -36.05 43.83
C VAL A 518 -15.92 -35.04 44.32
N PRO A 519 -16.80 -35.38 45.28
CA PRO A 519 -17.71 -34.40 45.87
C PRO A 519 -16.92 -33.24 46.47
N SER A 520 -17.33 -31.99 46.24
CA SER A 520 -16.66 -30.84 46.88
C SER A 520 -16.77 -31.01 48.39
N GLY A 521 -17.96 -31.45 48.83
CA GLY A 521 -18.35 -31.47 50.23
C GLY A 521 -18.42 -30.05 50.80
N PRO A 522 -18.64 -29.91 52.11
CA PRO A 522 -18.30 -28.67 52.80
C PRO A 522 -16.81 -28.36 52.59
N THR A 523 -16.39 -27.11 52.76
CA THR A 523 -14.98 -26.64 52.69
C THR A 523 -13.97 -27.43 53.54
N ARG A 524 -14.44 -28.36 54.40
CA ARG A 524 -13.64 -29.32 55.18
C ARG A 524 -12.72 -30.22 54.36
N ASN A 525 -13.02 -30.50 53.09
CA ASN A 525 -12.16 -31.33 52.25
C ASN A 525 -10.96 -30.55 51.66
N LEU A 526 -10.89 -29.24 51.93
CA LEU A 526 -9.78 -28.34 51.57
C LEU A 526 -9.51 -28.27 50.06
N PHE A 527 -10.51 -28.55 49.22
CA PHE A 527 -10.40 -28.47 47.77
C PHE A 527 -10.86 -27.12 47.24
N SER A 528 -10.09 -26.57 46.31
CA SER A 528 -10.56 -25.48 45.45
C SER A 528 -11.41 -26.01 44.29
N PRO A 529 -12.45 -25.28 43.88
CA PRO A 529 -13.28 -25.68 42.75
C PRO A 529 -12.54 -25.48 41.42
N THR A 530 -12.91 -26.28 40.41
CA THR A 530 -12.39 -26.15 39.05
C THR A 530 -13.47 -25.59 38.13
N GLY A 531 -13.20 -24.46 37.47
CA GLY A 531 -14.15 -23.84 36.56
C GLY A 531 -13.83 -22.38 36.22
N SER A 532 -14.79 -21.74 35.57
CA SER A 532 -14.80 -20.30 35.34
C SER A 532 -15.90 -19.70 36.21
N TYR A 533 -15.57 -18.67 36.97
CA TYR A 533 -16.48 -18.02 37.92
C TYR A 533 -16.44 -16.50 37.74
N SER A 534 -17.59 -15.83 37.83
CA SER A 534 -17.62 -14.37 37.81
C SER A 534 -17.22 -13.81 39.16
N VAL A 535 -16.80 -12.56 39.17
CA VAL A 535 -16.74 -11.73 40.36
C VAL A 535 -17.82 -10.64 40.29
N THR A 536 -18.51 -10.42 41.41
CA THR A 536 -19.61 -9.45 41.52
C THR A 536 -19.38 -8.46 42.65
N GLU A 537 -18.83 -8.92 43.77
CA GLU A 537 -18.61 -8.10 44.96
C GLU A 537 -17.22 -8.34 45.57
N ALA A 538 -16.70 -7.27 46.18
CA ALA A 538 -15.51 -7.26 47.03
C ALA A 538 -15.90 -6.93 48.47
N PHE A 539 -15.03 -7.26 49.42
CA PHE A 539 -15.23 -6.98 50.84
C PHE A 539 -13.90 -6.69 51.54
N GLY A 540 -13.98 -6.15 52.75
CA GLY A 540 -12.81 -5.95 53.62
C GLY A 540 -13.03 -4.83 54.63
N LEU A 541 -11.95 -4.33 55.22
CA LEU A 541 -12.03 -3.28 56.25
C LEU A 541 -12.26 -1.86 55.68
N GLY A 542 -12.05 -1.66 54.38
CA GLY A 542 -12.35 -0.40 53.70
C GLY A 542 -12.00 -0.44 52.22
N SER A 543 -12.78 0.22 51.36
CA SER A 543 -12.62 0.11 49.91
C SER A 543 -11.28 0.68 49.44
N PRO A 544 -10.46 -0.08 48.68
CA PRO A 544 -9.21 0.43 48.12
C PRO A 544 -9.43 1.23 46.83
N GLY A 545 -10.68 1.54 46.47
CA GLY A 545 -11.09 2.17 45.21
C GLY A 545 -11.40 1.11 44.15
N THR A 546 -12.65 0.61 44.11
CA THR A 546 -13.08 -0.46 43.20
C THR A 546 -14.33 -0.09 42.42
N LYS A 547 -14.55 -0.79 41.30
CA LYS A 547 -15.79 -0.76 40.52
C LYS A 547 -16.74 -1.90 40.89
N LEU A 548 -16.29 -2.86 41.69
CA LEU A 548 -17.13 -3.91 42.24
C LEU A 548 -18.02 -3.33 43.36
N ALA A 549 -19.18 -3.93 43.59
CA ALA A 549 -19.92 -3.66 44.82
C ALA A 549 -19.00 -4.00 46.00
N TYR A 550 -18.81 -3.06 46.94
CA TYR A 550 -17.87 -3.23 48.04
C TYR A 550 -18.59 -3.28 49.38
N ARG A 551 -18.30 -4.32 50.17
CA ARG A 551 -18.83 -4.49 51.51
C ARG A 551 -17.78 -4.22 52.57
N THR A 552 -17.99 -3.17 53.35
CA THR A 552 -17.21 -2.93 54.57
C THR A 552 -17.65 -3.92 55.64
N LEU A 553 -16.71 -4.71 56.13
CA LEU A 553 -16.97 -5.69 57.18
C LEU A 553 -17.15 -4.98 58.53
N SER A 554 -17.99 -5.56 59.39
CA SER A 554 -18.24 -5.14 60.77
C SER A 554 -18.14 -6.35 61.71
N PRO A 555 -18.09 -6.19 63.04
CA PRO A 555 -18.11 -7.31 63.98
C PRO A 555 -19.23 -8.34 63.78
N ARG A 556 -20.32 -7.95 63.11
CA ARG A 556 -21.47 -8.81 62.79
C ARG A 556 -21.36 -9.55 61.45
N SER A 557 -20.38 -9.23 60.62
CA SER A 557 -20.27 -9.79 59.26
C SER A 557 -20.00 -11.29 59.26
N ARG A 558 -20.92 -12.07 58.69
CA ARG A 558 -20.82 -13.52 58.53
C ARG A 558 -21.03 -13.95 57.08
N TRP A 559 -20.45 -15.09 56.73
CA TRP A 559 -20.80 -15.82 55.53
C TRP A 559 -21.40 -17.18 55.91
N GLY A 560 -22.60 -17.49 55.41
CA GLY A 560 -23.32 -18.69 55.82
C GLY A 560 -22.65 -19.96 55.32
N GLY A 561 -22.28 -20.84 56.23
CA GLY A 561 -21.67 -22.14 55.92
C GLY A 561 -22.52 -23.34 56.32
N ASN A 562 -23.62 -23.14 57.04
CA ASN A 562 -24.59 -24.19 57.32
C ASN A 562 -25.48 -24.50 56.10
N PRO A 563 -25.39 -25.69 55.47
CA PRO A 563 -26.17 -26.05 54.27
C PRO A 563 -27.67 -26.25 54.52
N TRP A 564 -28.12 -26.14 55.77
CA TRP A 564 -29.53 -26.31 56.14
C TRP A 564 -30.22 -24.98 56.45
N THR A 565 -29.54 -23.85 56.24
CA THR A 565 -30.11 -22.51 56.45
C THR A 565 -30.32 -21.76 55.14
N SER A 566 -31.24 -20.81 55.15
CA SER A 566 -31.49 -19.90 54.02
C SER A 566 -30.30 -18.96 53.72
N THR A 567 -29.39 -18.82 54.69
CA THR A 567 -28.16 -18.03 54.62
C THR A 567 -26.99 -18.77 54.00
N TYR A 568 -27.11 -20.07 53.70
CA TYR A 568 -26.02 -20.86 53.11
C TYR A 568 -25.43 -20.20 51.87
N ASN A 569 -24.10 -20.09 51.86
CA ASN A 569 -23.30 -19.43 50.84
C ASN A 569 -23.73 -17.99 50.53
N LYS A 570 -24.23 -17.26 51.54
CA LYS A 570 -24.59 -15.83 51.44
C LYS A 570 -23.98 -15.05 52.58
N TYR A 571 -23.71 -13.77 52.33
CA TYR A 571 -23.44 -12.81 53.39
C TYR A 571 -24.69 -12.58 54.26
N PHE A 572 -24.51 -12.45 55.56
CA PHE A 572 -25.53 -11.96 56.49
C PHE A 572 -24.89 -11.33 57.74
N ASP A 573 -25.66 -10.55 58.49
CA ASP A 573 -25.20 -9.95 59.74
C ASP A 573 -25.73 -10.72 60.95
N SER A 574 -24.84 -11.16 61.84
CA SER A 574 -25.18 -11.81 63.10
C SER A 574 -24.20 -11.47 64.22
N SER A 575 -24.72 -11.22 65.42
CA SER A 575 -23.94 -11.12 66.66
C SER A 575 -23.54 -12.49 67.21
N SER A 576 -24.27 -13.56 66.88
CA SER A 576 -23.93 -14.92 67.27
C SER A 576 -23.01 -15.56 66.22
N TRP A 577 -22.01 -16.31 66.68
CA TRP A 577 -21.22 -17.19 65.83
C TRP A 577 -21.79 -18.60 65.93
N VAL A 578 -22.29 -19.12 64.80
CA VAL A 578 -22.64 -20.52 64.64
C VAL A 578 -21.43 -21.20 64.02
N GLY A 579 -20.96 -22.32 64.57
CA GLY A 579 -19.65 -22.88 64.23
C GLY A 579 -19.39 -23.26 62.77
N TRP A 580 -20.46 -23.35 61.97
CA TRP A 580 -20.40 -23.61 60.53
C TRP A 580 -20.23 -22.34 59.69
N ASP A 581 -20.57 -21.17 60.23
CA ASP A 581 -20.54 -19.90 59.53
C ASP A 581 -19.18 -19.24 59.63
N GLU A 582 -18.76 -18.63 58.54
CA GLU A 582 -17.47 -17.98 58.47
C GLU A 582 -17.53 -16.58 59.08
N ASN A 583 -16.72 -16.38 60.11
CA ASN A 583 -16.62 -15.09 60.79
C ASN A 583 -15.70 -14.14 60.01
N MET A 584 -16.26 -13.48 59.00
CA MET A 584 -15.48 -12.64 58.08
C MET A 584 -14.71 -11.53 58.81
N TRP A 585 -15.28 -10.95 59.86
CA TRP A 585 -14.63 -9.91 60.67
C TRP A 585 -13.41 -10.42 61.43
N TYR A 586 -13.53 -11.60 62.05
CA TYR A 586 -12.42 -12.24 62.74
C TYR A 586 -11.24 -12.48 61.77
N PHE A 587 -11.50 -13.03 60.59
CA PHE A 587 -10.47 -13.24 59.57
C PHE A 587 -9.90 -11.94 59.00
N ALA A 588 -10.66 -10.84 59.03
CA ALA A 588 -10.18 -9.53 58.60
C ALA A 588 -9.29 -8.83 59.65
N THR A 589 -9.57 -9.06 60.94
CA THR A 589 -8.93 -8.33 62.06
C THR A 589 -7.88 -9.14 62.82
N ARG A 590 -7.84 -10.47 62.66
CA ARG A 590 -6.76 -11.31 63.20
C ARG A 590 -5.42 -10.95 62.58
N SER A 591 -4.33 -11.30 63.26
CA SER A 591 -2.95 -10.94 62.89
C SER A 591 -2.50 -11.41 61.50
N THR A 592 -3.11 -12.47 60.95
CA THR A 592 -2.81 -12.94 59.60
C THR A 592 -3.55 -12.16 58.51
N HIS A 593 -4.57 -11.36 58.86
CA HIS A 593 -5.23 -10.39 57.99
C HIS A 593 -5.82 -10.94 56.67
N ASP A 594 -6.24 -12.20 56.63
CA ASP A 594 -6.69 -12.89 55.41
C ASP A 594 -7.79 -12.12 54.68
N TYR A 595 -8.79 -11.62 55.41
CA TYR A 595 -9.96 -10.92 54.86
C TYR A 595 -9.88 -9.40 55.03
N ARG A 596 -8.69 -8.87 55.25
CA ARG A 596 -8.47 -7.42 55.27
C ARG A 596 -8.92 -6.79 53.94
N GLN A 597 -8.73 -7.52 52.85
CA GLN A 597 -9.37 -7.34 51.55
C GLN A 597 -9.68 -8.70 50.92
N GLY A 598 -10.79 -8.80 50.19
CA GLY A 598 -11.12 -9.99 49.43
C GLY A 598 -12.16 -9.74 48.36
N VAL A 599 -12.27 -10.68 47.43
CA VAL A 599 -13.28 -10.72 46.38
C VAL A 599 -14.02 -12.03 46.44
N VAL A 600 -15.33 -11.96 46.20
CA VAL A 600 -16.12 -13.17 46.16
C VAL A 600 -16.01 -13.84 44.80
N VAL A 601 -15.59 -15.10 44.81
CA VAL A 601 -15.66 -15.99 43.64
C VAL A 601 -17.07 -16.57 43.61
N ASN A 602 -17.82 -16.37 42.52
CA ASN A 602 -19.19 -16.88 42.38
C ASN A 602 -19.23 -18.40 42.13
N TYR A 603 -18.54 -19.16 42.96
CA TYR A 603 -18.71 -20.59 43.07
C TYR A 603 -20.01 -20.90 43.81
N ASN A 604 -20.79 -21.83 43.24
CA ASN A 604 -22.09 -22.24 43.77
C ASN A 604 -23.10 -21.07 43.90
N ARG A 605 -23.01 -20.06 43.01
CA ARG A 605 -23.94 -18.91 42.89
C ARG A 605 -23.95 -18.35 41.44
N PRO A 606 -25.09 -17.89 40.88
CA PRO A 606 -26.46 -18.02 41.41
C PRO A 606 -26.96 -19.46 41.32
N GLY A 607 -28.02 -19.81 42.07
CA GLY A 607 -28.55 -21.18 42.12
C GLY A 607 -27.77 -22.08 43.09
N ILE A 608 -27.78 -21.69 44.36
CA ILE A 608 -27.06 -22.40 45.42
C ILE A 608 -27.56 -23.84 45.55
N VAL A 609 -26.65 -24.79 45.36
CA VAL A 609 -26.86 -26.21 45.68
C VAL A 609 -26.37 -26.42 47.11
N GLN A 610 -27.25 -26.94 47.96
CA GLN A 610 -26.92 -27.20 49.36
C GLN A 610 -25.79 -28.21 49.46
N ASN A 611 -24.89 -28.01 50.42
CA ASN A 611 -23.73 -28.87 50.66
C ASN A 611 -22.73 -28.98 49.48
N ALA A 612 -22.80 -28.10 48.48
CA ALA A 612 -21.89 -28.07 47.33
C ALA A 612 -20.67 -27.15 47.53
N GLY A 613 -20.32 -26.82 48.78
CA GLY A 613 -19.29 -25.84 49.14
C GLY A 613 -19.80 -24.40 49.22
N PHE A 614 -19.09 -23.56 49.99
CA PHE A 614 -19.43 -22.17 50.27
C PHE A 614 -18.16 -21.32 50.43
N ALA A 615 -18.32 -20.00 50.44
CA ALA A 615 -17.27 -19.02 50.78
C ALA A 615 -15.94 -19.20 50.04
N ILE A 616 -15.99 -19.39 48.73
CA ILE A 616 -14.76 -19.36 47.92
C ILE A 616 -14.45 -17.91 47.59
N PHE A 617 -13.31 -17.44 48.09
CA PHE A 617 -12.85 -16.06 47.93
C PHE A 617 -11.48 -16.01 47.26
N LEU A 618 -11.15 -14.84 46.72
CA LEU A 618 -9.77 -14.41 46.48
C LEU A 618 -9.40 -13.44 47.60
N HIS A 619 -8.38 -13.72 48.39
CA HIS A 619 -8.06 -12.93 49.58
C HIS A 619 -6.56 -12.83 49.87
N MET A 620 -6.21 -12.05 50.90
CA MET A 620 -4.83 -11.77 51.33
C MET A 620 -4.23 -12.95 52.12
N ASN A 621 -3.01 -12.82 52.64
CA ASN A 621 -2.31 -13.86 53.39
C ASN A 621 -2.00 -15.11 52.54
N LYS A 622 -0.91 -15.06 51.78
CA LYS A 622 -0.49 -16.08 50.80
C LYS A 622 -0.08 -17.42 51.45
N VAL A 623 -1.07 -18.19 51.90
CA VAL A 623 -0.93 -19.53 52.51
C VAL A 623 -2.00 -20.52 51.99
N PRO A 624 -1.77 -21.85 52.04
CA PRO A 624 -2.81 -22.83 51.71
C PRO A 624 -4.12 -22.59 52.45
N THR A 625 -5.25 -22.69 51.74
CA THR A 625 -6.57 -22.32 52.26
C THR A 625 -7.49 -23.54 52.39
N ALA A 626 -8.74 -23.35 52.82
CA ALA A 626 -9.77 -24.39 52.75
C ALA A 626 -10.42 -24.53 51.35
N GLY A 627 -10.03 -23.71 50.37
CA GLY A 627 -10.60 -23.74 49.01
C GLY A 627 -10.54 -22.39 48.27
N CYS A 628 -10.27 -21.30 48.98
CA CYS A 628 -10.02 -19.97 48.45
C CYS A 628 -8.70 -19.87 47.67
N ILE A 629 -8.56 -18.78 46.91
CA ILE A 629 -7.27 -18.34 46.37
C ILE A 629 -6.68 -17.32 47.34
N SER A 630 -5.44 -17.51 47.77
CA SER A 630 -4.71 -16.54 48.59
C SER A 630 -3.49 -16.02 47.86
N LEU A 631 -3.34 -14.69 47.83
CA LEU A 631 -2.25 -13.98 47.18
C LEU A 631 -1.59 -12.97 48.12
N ASP A 632 -0.50 -12.37 47.65
CA ASP A 632 0.09 -11.20 48.31
C ASP A 632 -0.88 -10.02 48.33
N ASP A 633 -0.79 -9.21 49.39
CA ASP A 633 -1.65 -8.04 49.63
C ASP A 633 -1.77 -7.12 48.42
N TRP A 634 -0.65 -6.83 47.75
CA TRP A 634 -0.61 -5.96 46.58
C TRP A 634 -1.43 -6.52 45.41
N ALA A 635 -1.41 -7.84 45.20
CA ALA A 635 -2.08 -8.48 44.08
C ALA A 635 -3.60 -8.50 44.29
N VAL A 636 -4.04 -8.73 45.53
CA VAL A 636 -5.47 -8.66 45.91
C VAL A 636 -5.99 -7.23 45.74
N VAL A 637 -5.25 -6.24 46.25
CA VAL A 637 -5.64 -4.82 46.11
C VAL A 637 -5.68 -4.40 44.65
N ASP A 638 -4.67 -4.76 43.85
CA ASP A 638 -4.65 -4.45 42.42
C ASP A 638 -5.80 -5.11 41.66
N TYR A 639 -6.08 -6.40 41.95
CA TYR A 639 -7.22 -7.12 41.39
C TYR A 639 -8.54 -6.42 41.72
N ILE A 640 -8.75 -6.02 42.98
CA ILE A 640 -9.96 -5.31 43.42
C ILE A 640 -10.11 -3.97 42.69
N ARG A 641 -9.03 -3.19 42.58
CA ARG A 641 -9.05 -1.87 41.93
C ARG A 641 -9.39 -1.95 40.44
N LYS A 642 -8.90 -2.99 39.78
CA LYS A 642 -9.00 -3.15 38.33
C LYS A 642 -10.21 -3.95 37.88
N SER A 643 -10.72 -4.87 38.70
CA SER A 643 -11.84 -5.72 38.31
C SER A 643 -13.15 -4.96 38.23
N THR A 644 -14.01 -5.41 37.33
CA THR A 644 -15.37 -4.95 37.13
C THR A 644 -16.35 -6.13 37.27
N PRO A 645 -17.63 -5.87 37.60
CA PRO A 645 -18.61 -6.95 37.69
C PRO A 645 -18.67 -7.74 36.38
N GLY A 646 -18.58 -9.07 36.48
CA GLY A 646 -18.57 -9.97 35.32
C GLY A 646 -17.17 -10.40 34.86
N ASP A 647 -16.09 -9.76 35.35
CA ASP A 647 -14.74 -10.30 35.17
C ASP A 647 -14.63 -11.72 35.75
N ARG A 648 -13.69 -12.51 35.25
CA ARG A 648 -13.65 -13.96 35.53
C ARG A 648 -12.42 -14.37 36.32
N ILE A 649 -12.60 -15.36 37.17
CA ILE A 649 -11.53 -16.21 37.68
C ILE A 649 -11.71 -17.58 37.04
N ILE A 650 -10.73 -18.02 36.26
CA ILE A 650 -10.68 -19.36 35.70
C ILE A 650 -9.62 -20.12 36.48
N MET A 651 -10.05 -21.13 37.23
CA MET A 651 -9.21 -21.83 38.20
C MET A 651 -9.36 -23.34 38.09
N GLY A 652 -8.24 -24.07 38.19
CA GLY A 652 -8.20 -25.53 37.99
C GLY A 652 -6.78 -26.06 37.84
N THR A 653 -6.61 -27.36 37.58
CA THR A 653 -5.28 -27.85 37.15
C THR A 653 -4.97 -27.40 35.73
N TYR A 654 -3.69 -27.27 35.37
CA TYR A 654 -3.29 -26.81 34.04
C TYR A 654 -3.94 -27.65 32.91
N LYS A 655 -4.00 -28.97 33.09
CA LYS A 655 -4.59 -29.92 32.14
C LYS A 655 -6.12 -29.78 32.03
N ASP A 656 -6.80 -29.35 33.09
CA ASP A 656 -8.25 -29.11 33.06
C ASP A 656 -8.61 -27.75 32.47
N LEU A 657 -7.71 -26.77 32.59
CA LEU A 657 -7.97 -25.44 32.07
C LEU A 657 -7.68 -25.35 30.58
N PHE A 658 -6.68 -26.08 30.08
CA PHE A 658 -6.17 -25.91 28.72
C PHE A 658 -6.19 -27.20 27.89
N ARG A 659 -6.23 -27.03 26.57
CA ARG A 659 -6.07 -28.07 25.57
C ARG A 659 -4.64 -28.11 25.03
#